data_AF-A0A2J6HPD4-F1
#
_entry.id   AF-A0A2J6HPD4-F1
#
_cell.length_a   1.000
_cell.length_b   1.000
_cell.length_c   1.000
_cell.angle_alpha   90.00
_cell.angle_beta   90.00
_cell.angle_gamma   90.00
#
_symmetry.space_group_name_H-M   'P 1'
#
loop_
_entity.id
_entity.type
_entity.pdbx_description
1 polymer ?
#
loop_
_entity_poly.entity_id
_entity_poly.type
_entity_poly.pdbx_seq_one_letter_code
_entity_poly.pdbx_strand_id
1 'polypeptide(L)'
;MKRITTLFVSLLLLVNSAALFAGEGMWIPLLLKALNEKEMQDMGMRISAEDIYSINQACLKDAIVIFGGGCTGELVSDEGLLLTNHHCGYGQIQRHSSIEHDYLTDGFWAMNRDEELPNPGLSVTFLIRMEDVTNQVLEVVNDKMSEAERDEAIKKVIGDISKKATEDTHYEAVIKPFYYGNEYYMFIYEKYNDVRLVGAPPSNIGKFGGDTDNWMWPRHTGDFSVFRIYADKDNNPAEYSEDNVPYKPKKHLTISLKGVKKDDFTFVFGYPGSTTEYVPSYEVQSVTEVENPVAIGLRTKRLDIMKAAMNQDPEVRIQYSAKVAGIANGWKKMIGESRGIKKLDGLEKKREFEAQFIDWASSAPGLQEKYGEILPTFENIYDDLMPLRESFNYLFNAGMGVELVRYSYGFSRLVSLCEKKDATEEDITKMVERLKASTTSFFKDYQKDIDKKVFSVIYADYYLNGDPKFHPDFFITAKEKYDGDFEAYAEKVFKKTMFADEASVMDFLDSFKKGKAKKISKDPMYQIAESIYDLYYNKIGPESRGLEGQIDSLMRIYMKAQREMQPDKRFYPDANFTLRVTYGKVEPYTPRDAVDYHYVTTLEGIMEKEDPEIYDYVVEERLKELYNTRDYGRYGNEDGTMNVCFIASNHTSGGNSGSPVLNADGHLIGLNFDRNWEGTMSDLMYDPDQCRNITLDIRYCLLIIDKYAGAGHLVDEMTIIE
;
A
#
# COMPACT_ATOMS: atom_id res chain seq x y z
N MET A 1 27.09 -33.06 -48.11
CA MET A 1 26.96 -31.83 -47.28
C MET A 1 25.58 -31.16 -47.43
N LYS A 2 24.48 -31.89 -47.27
CA LYS A 2 23.10 -31.32 -47.31
C LYS A 2 22.14 -31.97 -46.30
N ARG A 3 22.67 -32.70 -45.30
CA ARG A 3 21.89 -33.33 -44.22
C ARG A 3 22.38 -32.99 -42.81
N ILE A 4 23.40 -32.13 -42.69
CA ILE A 4 23.93 -31.66 -41.41
C ILE A 4 23.42 -30.25 -41.08
N THR A 5 23.01 -29.47 -42.09
CA THR A 5 22.50 -28.10 -41.90
C THR A 5 21.06 -28.05 -41.41
N THR A 6 20.26 -29.10 -41.63
CA THR A 6 18.85 -29.14 -41.18
C THR A 6 18.71 -29.54 -39.71
N LEU A 7 19.72 -30.19 -39.12
CA LEU A 7 19.72 -30.50 -37.68
C LEU A 7 20.18 -29.33 -36.80
N PHE A 8 20.87 -28.34 -37.38
CA PHE A 8 21.35 -27.16 -36.66
C PHE A 8 20.31 -26.04 -36.53
N VAL A 9 19.29 -26.02 -37.40
CA VAL A 9 18.20 -25.04 -37.33
C VAL A 9 17.06 -25.52 -36.41
N SER A 10 16.91 -26.83 -36.22
CA SER A 10 15.94 -27.41 -35.27
C SER A 10 16.42 -27.39 -33.82
N LEU A 11 17.72 -27.20 -33.56
CA LEU A 11 18.30 -27.15 -32.21
C LEU A 11 18.38 -25.72 -31.66
N LEU A 12 18.16 -24.69 -32.49
CA LEU A 12 18.18 -23.27 -32.11
C LEU A 12 16.80 -22.69 -31.76
N LEU A 13 15.73 -23.49 -31.86
CA LEU A 13 14.35 -23.08 -31.55
C LEU A 13 13.74 -23.83 -30.35
N LEU A 14 14.52 -24.64 -29.63
CA LEU A 14 14.01 -25.51 -28.55
C LEU A 14 14.55 -25.21 -27.15
N VAL A 15 15.21 -24.06 -26.94
CA VAL A 15 15.63 -23.63 -25.59
C VAL A 15 15.48 -22.10 -25.44
N ASN A 16 14.28 -21.58 -25.70
CA ASN A 16 13.75 -20.55 -24.80
C ASN A 16 13.01 -21.30 -23.69
N SER A 17 13.77 -22.10 -22.92
CA SER A 17 13.34 -22.34 -21.55
C SER A 17 13.32 -20.96 -20.94
N ALA A 18 12.13 -20.37 -20.81
CA ALA A 18 11.88 -19.34 -19.84
C ALA A 18 12.36 -19.92 -18.52
N ALA A 19 13.63 -19.66 -18.19
CA ALA A 19 14.16 -19.93 -16.89
C ALA A 19 13.30 -19.06 -15.99
N LEU A 20 12.36 -19.68 -15.29
CA LEU A 20 11.74 -19.06 -14.14
C LEU A 20 12.91 -18.63 -13.26
N PHE A 21 13.10 -17.33 -13.17
CA PHE A 21 14.02 -16.77 -12.21
C PHE A 21 13.34 -16.94 -10.86
N ALA A 22 13.99 -17.70 -9.98
CA ALA A 22 13.59 -17.79 -8.59
C ALA A 22 13.44 -16.36 -8.02
N GLY A 23 12.24 -16.00 -7.54
CA GLY A 23 11.95 -14.67 -6.99
C GLY A 23 10.65 -14.03 -7.48
N GLU A 24 10.22 -14.27 -8.72
CA GLU A 24 9.00 -13.66 -9.29
C GLU A 24 7.73 -14.42 -8.89
N GLY A 25 6.78 -13.71 -8.26
CA GLY A 25 5.39 -14.16 -8.12
C GLY A 25 4.82 -14.03 -6.72
N MET A 26 3.48 -13.88 -6.65
CA MET A 26 2.70 -13.76 -5.42
C MET A 26 1.62 -14.84 -5.36
N TRP A 27 1.94 -15.96 -4.72
CA TRP A 27 1.21 -17.22 -4.81
C TRP A 27 0.09 -17.34 -3.78
N ILE A 28 -1.03 -17.95 -4.17
CA ILE A 28 -2.14 -18.24 -3.26
C ILE A 28 -1.72 -19.39 -2.32
N PRO A 29 -1.72 -19.21 -0.99
CA PRO A 29 -1.27 -20.21 -0.03
C PRO A 29 -1.97 -21.56 -0.16
N LEU A 30 -3.28 -21.54 -0.47
CA LEU A 30 -4.11 -22.72 -0.72
C LEU A 30 -3.56 -23.64 -1.83
N LEU A 31 -2.80 -23.08 -2.78
CA LEU A 31 -2.34 -23.79 -3.99
C LEU A 31 -0.86 -24.18 -3.95
N LEU A 32 -0.13 -23.83 -2.88
CA LEU A 32 1.34 -24.01 -2.80
C LEU A 32 1.77 -25.46 -3.04
N LYS A 33 1.06 -26.43 -2.44
CA LYS A 33 1.34 -27.87 -2.59
C LYS A 33 1.32 -28.30 -4.06
N ALA A 34 0.38 -27.77 -4.84
CA ALA A 34 0.22 -28.14 -6.25
C ALA A 34 1.18 -27.39 -7.18
N LEU A 35 1.55 -26.15 -6.86
CA LEU A 35 2.19 -25.23 -7.82
C LEU A 35 3.65 -24.85 -7.47
N ASN A 36 4.03 -24.88 -6.19
CA ASN A 36 5.22 -24.18 -5.70
C ASN A 36 6.12 -25.02 -4.78
N GLU A 37 5.54 -25.92 -3.98
CA GLU A 37 6.27 -26.61 -2.90
C GLU A 37 7.56 -27.28 -3.36
N LYS A 38 7.52 -27.96 -4.52
CA LYS A 38 8.70 -28.61 -5.10
C LYS A 38 9.84 -27.62 -5.33
N GLU A 39 9.54 -26.49 -5.97
CA GLU A 39 10.56 -25.47 -6.26
C GLU A 39 11.06 -24.82 -4.96
N MET A 40 10.15 -24.51 -4.02
CA MET A 40 10.55 -23.96 -2.73
C MET A 40 11.49 -24.91 -1.98
N GLN A 41 11.23 -26.23 -2.03
CA GLN A 41 12.12 -27.26 -1.46
C GLN A 41 13.45 -27.35 -2.21
N ASP A 42 13.43 -27.30 -3.55
CA ASP A 42 14.64 -27.27 -4.39
C ASP A 42 15.49 -26.00 -4.09
N MET A 43 14.86 -24.91 -3.67
CA MET A 43 15.51 -23.67 -3.22
C MET A 43 15.96 -23.71 -1.75
N GLY A 44 15.58 -24.72 -0.96
CA GLY A 44 16.06 -24.93 0.41
C GLY A 44 15.00 -24.88 1.50
N MET A 45 13.71 -24.69 1.19
CA MET A 45 12.62 -24.82 2.16
C MET A 45 12.61 -26.23 2.79
N ARG A 46 12.46 -26.30 4.11
CA ARG A 46 12.44 -27.55 4.90
C ARG A 46 11.09 -27.87 5.55
N ILE A 47 10.18 -26.90 5.58
CA ILE A 47 8.78 -27.12 5.93
C ILE A 47 7.98 -27.59 4.71
N SER A 48 6.73 -27.99 4.94
CA SER A 48 5.77 -28.34 3.90
C SER A 48 4.78 -27.21 3.61
N ALA A 49 4.06 -27.30 2.50
CA ALA A 49 2.96 -26.38 2.20
C ALA A 49 1.87 -26.38 3.29
N GLU A 50 1.65 -27.51 3.98
CA GLU A 50 0.66 -27.63 5.06
C GLU A 50 1.09 -26.94 6.36
N ASP A 51 2.40 -26.69 6.55
CA ASP A 51 2.92 -25.87 7.65
C ASP A 51 2.67 -24.37 7.39
N ILE A 52 2.61 -23.97 6.12
CA ILE A 52 2.32 -22.59 5.70
C ILE A 52 0.81 -22.32 5.76
N TYR A 53 0.00 -23.19 5.15
CA TYR A 53 -1.45 -23.06 5.12
C TYR A 53 -2.14 -24.41 5.29
N SER A 54 -3.02 -24.49 6.30
CA SER A 54 -3.92 -25.62 6.52
C SER A 54 -5.26 -25.14 7.08
N ILE A 55 -6.32 -25.87 6.78
CA ILE A 55 -7.64 -25.71 7.42
C ILE A 55 -7.86 -26.72 8.56
N ASN A 56 -6.99 -27.73 8.68
CA ASN A 56 -7.17 -28.86 9.60
C ASN A 56 -6.30 -28.76 10.86
N GLN A 57 -5.29 -27.89 10.85
CA GLN A 57 -4.37 -27.68 11.98
C GLN A 57 -3.89 -26.24 12.03
N ALA A 58 -3.37 -25.82 13.19
CA ALA A 58 -2.69 -24.55 13.32
C ALA A 58 -1.44 -24.52 12.44
N CYS A 59 -1.25 -23.44 11.70
CA CYS A 59 -0.17 -23.26 10.73
C CYS A 59 0.30 -21.80 10.71
N LEU A 60 1.30 -21.47 9.88
CA LEU A 60 1.87 -20.12 9.85
C LEU A 60 0.83 -19.04 9.53
N LYS A 61 -0.19 -19.34 8.70
CA LYS A 61 -1.27 -18.37 8.38
C LYS A 61 -1.94 -17.79 9.63
N ASP A 62 -2.03 -18.58 10.71
CA ASP A 62 -2.75 -18.20 11.93
C ASP A 62 -1.98 -17.17 12.75
N ALA A 63 -0.73 -16.91 12.39
CA ALA A 63 0.09 -15.83 12.94
C ALA A 63 0.11 -14.58 12.05
N ILE A 64 -0.43 -14.61 10.83
CA ILE A 64 -0.35 -13.51 9.85
C ILE A 64 -1.68 -12.80 9.73
N VAL A 65 -1.65 -11.47 9.88
CA VAL A 65 -2.88 -10.67 9.95
C VAL A 65 -2.84 -9.46 9.04
N ILE A 66 -4.03 -8.99 8.65
CA ILE A 66 -4.19 -7.65 8.09
C ILE A 66 -4.15 -6.68 9.26
N PHE A 67 -3.22 -5.73 9.22
CA PHE A 67 -3.09 -4.66 10.21
C PHE A 67 -3.66 -3.35 9.66
N GLY A 68 -4.68 -2.80 10.34
CA GLY A 68 -5.24 -1.48 10.01
C GLY A 68 -5.87 -1.35 8.62
N GLY A 69 -6.09 -2.47 7.90
CA GLY A 69 -6.68 -2.49 6.57
C GLY A 69 -5.74 -2.09 5.42
N GLY A 70 -4.43 -1.95 5.67
CA GLY A 70 -3.47 -1.55 4.64
C GLY A 70 -2.04 -2.09 4.80
N CYS A 71 -1.73 -2.73 5.93
CA CYS A 71 -0.46 -3.38 6.19
C CYS A 71 -0.66 -4.86 6.57
N THR A 72 0.45 -5.57 6.65
CA THR A 72 0.54 -6.88 7.29
C THR A 72 1.08 -6.71 8.72
N GLY A 73 0.77 -7.65 9.60
CA GLY A 73 1.46 -7.83 10.87
C GLY A 73 1.57 -9.31 11.22
N GLU A 74 2.37 -9.61 12.24
CA GLU A 74 2.61 -10.98 12.68
C GLU A 74 2.63 -11.12 14.20
N LEU A 75 2.06 -12.23 14.67
CA LEU A 75 2.10 -12.60 16.08
C LEU A 75 3.43 -13.25 16.45
N VAL A 76 4.01 -12.79 17.57
CA VAL A 76 5.33 -13.25 18.05
C VAL A 76 5.31 -13.80 19.49
N SER A 77 4.16 -13.82 20.14
CA SER A 77 3.94 -14.43 21.46
C SER A 77 2.59 -15.15 21.57
N ASP A 78 2.42 -15.91 22.65
CA ASP A 78 1.18 -16.59 23.01
C ASP A 78 0.16 -15.69 23.74
N GLU A 79 0.49 -14.42 23.95
CA GLU A 79 -0.39 -13.41 24.54
C GLU A 79 -0.67 -12.24 23.57
N GLY A 80 -0.71 -12.54 22.27
CA GLY A 80 -1.24 -11.61 21.27
C GLY A 80 -0.31 -10.45 20.92
N LEU A 81 0.97 -10.53 21.30
CA LEU A 81 1.99 -9.55 20.90
C LEU A 81 2.22 -9.64 19.41
N LEU A 82 2.15 -8.49 18.75
CA LEU A 82 2.18 -8.33 17.32
C LEU A 82 3.30 -7.37 16.92
N LEU A 83 4.07 -7.75 15.90
CA LEU A 83 4.99 -6.87 15.21
C LEU A 83 4.39 -6.41 13.88
N THR A 84 4.72 -5.18 13.50
CA THR A 84 4.47 -4.59 12.17
C THR A 84 5.47 -3.45 11.97
N ASN A 85 5.44 -2.76 10.83
CA ASN A 85 6.35 -1.63 10.59
C ASN A 85 5.99 -0.38 11.42
N HIS A 86 6.99 0.43 11.73
CA HIS A 86 6.82 1.73 12.37
C HIS A 86 5.92 2.63 11.52
N HIS A 87 6.09 2.63 10.20
CA HIS A 87 5.25 3.43 9.31
C HIS A 87 3.78 2.94 9.25
N CYS A 88 3.52 1.66 9.53
CA CYS A 88 2.17 1.12 9.67
C CYS A 88 1.51 1.57 10.98
N GLY A 89 2.27 1.63 12.08
CA GLY A 89 1.84 2.17 13.36
C GLY A 89 1.83 3.71 13.46
N TYR A 90 2.47 4.41 12.51
CA TYR A 90 2.80 5.84 12.61
C TYR A 90 1.62 6.75 12.91
N GLY A 91 0.48 6.52 12.27
CA GLY A 91 -0.74 7.31 12.52
C GLY A 91 -1.24 7.16 13.97
N GLN A 92 -1.07 5.99 14.57
CA GLN A 92 -1.44 5.77 15.98
C GLN A 92 -0.41 6.40 16.93
N ILE A 93 0.89 6.29 16.62
CA ILE A 93 1.97 6.92 17.39
C ILE A 93 1.78 8.45 17.40
N GLN A 94 1.56 9.06 16.23
CA GLN A 94 1.28 10.50 16.09
C GLN A 94 0.01 10.91 16.86
N ARG A 95 -1.04 10.08 16.81
CA ARG A 95 -2.31 10.37 17.49
C ARG A 95 -2.15 10.49 19.00
N HIS A 96 -1.29 9.66 19.60
CA HIS A 96 -0.96 9.71 21.02
C HIS A 96 0.12 10.73 21.37
N SER A 97 0.82 11.30 20.38
CA SER A 97 1.87 12.28 20.60
C SER A 97 1.31 13.69 20.87
N SER A 98 2.01 14.42 21.73
CA SER A 98 1.77 15.83 22.06
C SER A 98 3.09 16.56 22.31
N ILE A 99 3.04 17.86 22.62
CA ILE A 99 4.24 18.60 23.06
C ILE A 99 4.76 18.07 24.42
N GLU A 100 3.88 17.53 25.25
CA GLU A 100 4.21 17.01 26.60
C GLU A 100 4.76 15.58 26.53
N HIS A 101 4.30 14.80 25.55
CA HIS A 101 4.69 13.41 25.32
C HIS A 101 4.89 13.20 23.81
N ASP A 102 6.10 13.49 23.31
CA ASP A 102 6.41 13.36 21.89
C ASP A 102 6.90 11.96 21.53
N TYR A 103 5.96 11.00 21.46
CA TYR A 103 6.30 9.61 21.12
C TYR A 103 6.88 9.44 19.72
N LEU A 104 6.74 10.43 18.82
CA LEU A 104 7.41 10.41 17.53
C LEU A 104 8.92 10.63 17.69
N THR A 105 9.33 11.56 18.57
CA THR A 105 10.74 11.85 18.82
C THR A 105 11.33 10.85 19.82
N ASP A 106 10.66 10.59 20.94
CA ASP A 106 11.23 9.85 22.06
C ASP A 106 10.98 8.33 21.97
N GLY A 107 10.08 7.89 21.10
CA GLY A 107 9.53 6.55 21.11
C GLY A 107 8.55 6.33 22.26
N PHE A 108 8.03 5.11 22.37
CA PHE A 108 7.08 4.70 23.41
C PHE A 108 7.31 3.24 23.78
N TRP A 109 7.24 2.89 25.07
CA TRP A 109 7.37 1.52 25.55
C TRP A 109 6.53 1.31 26.81
N ALA A 110 5.47 0.51 26.70
CA ALA A 110 4.67 0.10 27.84
C ALA A 110 5.48 -0.90 28.69
N MET A 111 5.78 -0.52 29.94
CA MET A 111 6.56 -1.36 30.87
C MET A 111 5.69 -2.43 31.54
N ASN A 112 4.37 -2.31 31.41
CA ASN A 112 3.38 -3.31 31.82
C ASN A 112 2.10 -3.15 30.97
N ARG A 113 1.17 -4.10 31.09
CA ARG A 113 -0.06 -4.14 30.27
C ARG A 113 -1.00 -2.95 30.50
N ASP A 114 -0.99 -2.37 31.70
CA ASP A 114 -1.86 -1.24 32.04
C ASP A 114 -1.40 0.07 31.37
N GLU A 115 -0.15 0.12 30.88
CA GLU A 115 0.40 1.26 30.14
C GLU A 115 0.14 1.17 28.63
N GLU A 116 -0.36 0.05 28.11
CA GLU A 116 -0.60 -0.13 26.68
C GLU A 116 -1.75 0.78 26.19
N LEU A 117 -1.50 1.55 25.12
CA LEU A 117 -2.40 2.64 24.70
C LEU A 117 -3.49 2.15 23.74
N PRO A 118 -4.79 2.30 24.05
CA PRO A 118 -5.89 1.90 23.16
C PRO A 118 -5.92 2.74 21.87
N ASN A 119 -6.25 2.10 20.73
CA ASN A 119 -6.32 2.76 19.43
C ASN A 119 -7.73 2.64 18.81
N PRO A 120 -8.69 3.52 19.17
CA PRO A 120 -10.03 3.47 18.61
C PRO A 120 -10.02 3.59 17.09
N GLY A 121 -10.61 2.60 16.41
CA GLY A 121 -10.68 2.50 14.95
C GLY A 121 -9.55 1.71 14.30
N LEU A 122 -8.51 1.30 15.06
CA LEU A 122 -7.55 0.29 14.61
C LEU A 122 -8.19 -1.10 14.75
N SER A 123 -7.87 -1.99 13.81
CA SER A 123 -8.31 -3.38 13.87
C SER A 123 -7.26 -4.30 13.27
N VAL A 124 -7.32 -5.56 13.67
CA VAL A 124 -6.50 -6.65 13.16
C VAL A 124 -7.41 -7.77 12.66
N THR A 125 -7.17 -8.27 11.45
CA THR A 125 -8.02 -9.27 10.81
C THR A 125 -7.25 -10.55 10.47
N PHE A 126 -7.74 -11.69 10.95
CA PHE A 126 -7.20 -13.02 10.72
C PHE A 126 -7.89 -13.72 9.56
N LEU A 127 -7.11 -14.40 8.72
CA LEU A 127 -7.66 -15.35 7.75
C LEU A 127 -7.96 -16.70 8.41
N ILE A 128 -9.23 -17.09 8.43
CA ILE A 128 -9.69 -18.38 8.96
C ILE A 128 -9.51 -19.49 7.93
N ARG A 129 -10.01 -19.29 6.70
CA ARG A 129 -9.89 -20.25 5.60
C ARG A 129 -10.10 -19.59 4.23
N MET A 130 -9.60 -20.25 3.21
CA MET A 130 -9.82 -20.00 1.79
C MET A 130 -10.60 -21.15 1.16
N GLU A 131 -11.40 -20.86 0.14
CA GLU A 131 -12.12 -21.85 -0.65
C GLU A 131 -12.19 -21.41 -2.12
N ASP A 132 -11.91 -22.33 -3.04
CA ASP A 132 -12.17 -22.10 -4.46
C ASP A 132 -13.68 -22.23 -4.72
N VAL A 133 -14.29 -21.12 -5.10
CA VAL A 133 -15.73 -21.02 -5.40
C VAL A 133 -15.97 -20.71 -6.88
N THR A 134 -14.94 -20.87 -7.73
CA THR A 134 -14.97 -20.51 -9.16
C THR A 134 -16.16 -21.14 -9.87
N ASN A 135 -16.36 -22.46 -9.71
CA ASN A 135 -17.48 -23.14 -10.35
C ASN A 135 -18.84 -22.64 -9.86
N GLN A 136 -18.99 -22.38 -8.55
CA GLN A 136 -20.24 -21.87 -7.98
C GLN A 136 -20.58 -20.47 -8.51
N VAL A 137 -19.56 -19.63 -8.70
CA VAL A 137 -19.72 -18.26 -9.20
C VAL A 137 -19.94 -18.24 -10.72
N LEU A 138 -19.25 -19.10 -11.48
CA LEU A 138 -19.29 -19.07 -12.94
C LEU A 138 -20.41 -19.93 -13.56
N GLU A 139 -21.08 -20.80 -12.80
CA GLU A 139 -22.21 -21.59 -13.31
C GLU A 139 -23.41 -20.72 -13.73
N VAL A 140 -23.57 -19.54 -13.14
CA VAL A 140 -24.66 -18.62 -13.47
C VAL A 140 -24.40 -17.75 -14.70
N VAL A 141 -23.20 -17.81 -15.29
CA VAL A 141 -22.82 -16.99 -16.45
C VAL A 141 -22.76 -17.81 -17.74
N ASN A 142 -22.98 -17.15 -18.88
CA ASN A 142 -22.81 -17.75 -20.20
C ASN A 142 -22.43 -16.71 -21.26
N ASP A 143 -21.92 -17.17 -22.39
CA ASP A 143 -21.37 -16.31 -23.47
C ASP A 143 -22.41 -15.41 -24.17
N LYS A 144 -23.70 -15.50 -23.83
CA LYS A 144 -24.77 -14.66 -24.39
C LYS A 144 -25.17 -13.49 -23.50
N MET A 145 -24.67 -13.45 -22.26
CA MET A 145 -24.94 -12.34 -21.35
C MET A 145 -24.16 -11.10 -21.78
N SER A 146 -24.78 -9.93 -21.67
CA SER A 146 -24.02 -8.68 -21.62
C SER A 146 -23.15 -8.62 -20.36
N GLU A 147 -22.12 -7.79 -20.37
CA GLU A 147 -21.25 -7.63 -19.18
C GLU A 147 -22.03 -7.14 -17.95
N ALA A 148 -22.99 -6.24 -18.14
CA ALA A 148 -23.84 -5.76 -17.04
C ALA A 148 -24.68 -6.90 -16.43
N GLU A 149 -25.29 -7.75 -17.26
CA GLU A 149 -26.05 -8.92 -16.79
C GLU A 149 -25.13 -9.94 -16.10
N ARG A 150 -23.92 -10.15 -16.65
CA ARG A 150 -22.91 -11.04 -16.09
C ARG A 150 -22.49 -10.58 -14.70
N ASP A 151 -22.18 -9.30 -14.54
CA ASP A 151 -21.74 -8.71 -13.27
C ASP A 151 -22.86 -8.73 -12.22
N GLU A 152 -24.10 -8.46 -12.61
CA GLU A 152 -25.26 -8.56 -11.72
C GLU A 152 -25.48 -10.00 -11.24
N ALA A 153 -25.39 -10.98 -12.16
CA ALA A 153 -25.51 -12.40 -11.82
C ALA A 153 -24.40 -12.86 -10.86
N ILE A 154 -23.15 -12.46 -11.12
CA ILE A 154 -22.01 -12.76 -10.25
C ILE A 154 -22.15 -12.11 -8.88
N LYS A 155 -22.52 -10.83 -8.85
CA LYS A 155 -22.72 -10.10 -7.57
C LYS A 155 -23.79 -10.77 -6.73
N LYS A 156 -24.89 -11.21 -7.34
CA LYS A 156 -25.96 -11.92 -6.64
C LYS A 156 -25.47 -13.25 -6.07
N VAL A 157 -24.83 -14.10 -6.88
CA VAL A 157 -24.36 -15.42 -6.41
C VAL A 157 -23.25 -15.27 -5.36
N ILE A 158 -22.37 -14.29 -5.48
CA ILE A 158 -21.38 -13.95 -4.44
C ILE A 158 -22.08 -13.60 -3.13
N GLY A 159 -23.12 -12.77 -3.16
CA GLY A 159 -23.90 -12.42 -1.97
C GLY A 159 -24.57 -13.64 -1.31
N ASP A 160 -25.13 -14.53 -2.13
CA ASP A 160 -25.78 -15.76 -1.68
C ASP A 160 -24.75 -16.73 -1.04
N ILE A 161 -23.59 -16.95 -1.66
CA ILE A 161 -22.50 -17.80 -1.15
C ILE A 161 -21.92 -17.22 0.14
N SER A 162 -21.57 -15.93 0.15
CA SER A 162 -20.99 -15.27 1.33
C SER A 162 -21.92 -15.36 2.53
N LYS A 163 -23.22 -15.07 2.34
CA LYS A 163 -24.20 -15.16 3.42
C LYS A 163 -24.30 -16.58 4.00
N LYS A 164 -24.33 -17.60 3.13
CA LYS A 164 -24.38 -19.00 3.56
C LYS A 164 -23.11 -19.41 4.31
N ALA A 165 -21.96 -18.88 3.91
CA ALA A 165 -20.67 -19.25 4.49
C ALA A 165 -20.45 -18.68 5.91
N THR A 166 -21.19 -17.64 6.29
CA THR A 166 -21.07 -16.97 7.60
C THR A 166 -22.38 -16.98 8.41
N GLU A 167 -23.39 -17.72 7.97
CA GLU A 167 -24.67 -17.87 8.67
C GLU A 167 -24.43 -18.35 10.11
N ASP A 168 -25.05 -17.67 11.08
CA ASP A 168 -24.92 -17.91 12.52
C ASP A 168 -23.47 -17.81 13.08
N THR A 169 -22.59 -17.05 12.41
CA THR A 169 -21.22 -16.77 12.89
C THR A 169 -20.93 -15.27 12.94
N HIS A 170 -19.85 -14.87 13.63
CA HIS A 170 -19.31 -13.50 13.60
C HIS A 170 -18.29 -13.26 12.49
N TYR A 171 -18.04 -14.26 11.64
CA TYR A 171 -17.05 -14.16 10.57
C TYR A 171 -17.54 -13.30 9.40
N GLU A 172 -16.58 -12.78 8.63
CA GLU A 172 -16.83 -12.05 7.40
C GLU A 172 -16.37 -12.89 6.19
N ALA A 173 -17.23 -13.02 5.18
CA ALA A 173 -16.89 -13.68 3.92
C ALA A 173 -16.65 -12.66 2.81
N VAL A 174 -15.46 -12.73 2.22
CA VAL A 174 -15.06 -11.89 1.08
C VAL A 174 -14.73 -12.80 -0.09
N ILE A 175 -15.43 -12.64 -1.21
CA ILE A 175 -15.11 -13.34 -2.47
C ILE A 175 -14.39 -12.37 -3.39
N LYS A 176 -13.21 -12.76 -3.87
CA LYS A 176 -12.38 -11.92 -4.75
C LYS A 176 -12.19 -12.59 -6.11
N PRO A 177 -12.22 -11.81 -7.22
CA PRO A 177 -11.82 -12.30 -8.53
C PRO A 177 -10.29 -12.43 -8.61
N PHE A 178 -9.84 -13.44 -9.32
CA PHE A 178 -8.44 -13.72 -9.66
C PHE A 178 -8.32 -13.90 -11.18
N TYR A 179 -7.14 -13.58 -11.72
CA TYR A 179 -6.90 -13.57 -13.16
C TYR A 179 -7.99 -12.80 -13.91
N TYR A 180 -8.29 -11.58 -13.46
CA TYR A 180 -9.34 -10.71 -14.02
C TYR A 180 -10.74 -11.35 -14.05
N GLY A 181 -11.08 -12.19 -13.07
CA GLY A 181 -12.40 -12.82 -12.95
C GLY A 181 -12.57 -14.12 -13.75
N ASN A 182 -11.45 -14.76 -14.13
CA ASN A 182 -11.45 -16.13 -14.61
C ASN A 182 -11.54 -17.16 -13.46
N GLU A 183 -11.13 -16.77 -12.25
CA GLU A 183 -11.21 -17.59 -11.03
C GLU A 183 -11.76 -16.77 -9.87
N TYR A 184 -12.40 -17.43 -8.90
CA TYR A 184 -12.97 -16.78 -7.71
C TYR A 184 -12.65 -17.59 -6.46
N TYR A 185 -12.05 -16.92 -5.47
CA TYR A 185 -11.74 -17.52 -4.18
C TYR A 185 -12.47 -16.77 -3.08
N MET A 186 -13.05 -17.53 -2.15
CA MET A 186 -13.68 -17.03 -0.93
C MET A 186 -12.68 -17.05 0.21
N PHE A 187 -12.68 -15.98 1.01
CA PHE A 187 -11.86 -15.79 2.19
C PHE A 187 -12.79 -15.55 3.38
N ILE A 188 -12.64 -16.36 4.43
CA ILE A 188 -13.34 -16.17 5.70
C ILE A 188 -12.40 -15.50 6.67
N TYR A 189 -12.83 -14.36 7.21
CA TYR A 189 -12.05 -13.51 8.09
C TYR A 189 -12.68 -13.38 9.47
N GLU A 190 -11.83 -13.14 10.47
CA GLU A 190 -12.22 -12.78 11.84
C GLU A 190 -11.49 -11.51 12.25
N LYS A 191 -12.23 -10.51 12.72
CA LYS A 191 -11.71 -9.16 12.95
C LYS A 191 -11.76 -8.79 14.43
N TYR A 192 -10.65 -8.35 14.99
CA TYR A 192 -10.50 -7.86 16.36
C TYR A 192 -10.34 -6.33 16.37
N ASN A 193 -11.06 -5.65 17.26
CA ASN A 193 -11.16 -4.18 17.29
C ASN A 193 -10.47 -3.53 18.51
N ASP A 194 -10.03 -4.30 19.52
CA ASP A 194 -9.20 -3.80 20.61
C ASP A 194 -7.72 -4.12 20.34
N VAL A 195 -7.01 -3.14 19.80
CA VAL A 195 -5.59 -3.24 19.45
C VAL A 195 -4.85 -2.09 20.09
N ARG A 196 -3.90 -2.42 20.98
CA ARG A 196 -3.20 -1.43 21.82
C ARG A 196 -1.75 -1.27 21.39
N LEU A 197 -1.24 -0.04 21.44
CA LEU A 197 0.16 0.26 21.17
C LEU A 197 0.97 -0.17 22.40
N VAL A 198 1.99 -0.99 22.18
CA VAL A 198 2.87 -1.54 23.22
C VAL A 198 4.24 -0.89 23.15
N GLY A 199 4.76 -0.68 21.94
CA GLY A 199 6.10 -0.17 21.76
C GLY A 199 6.34 0.45 20.39
N ALA A 200 7.17 1.48 20.33
CA ALA A 200 7.67 2.06 19.11
C ALA A 200 9.05 2.68 19.38
N PRO A 201 10.07 2.44 18.54
CA PRO A 201 11.32 3.18 18.61
C PRO A 201 11.10 4.66 18.23
N PRO A 202 11.99 5.56 18.64
CA PRO A 202 12.09 6.92 18.08
C PRO A 202 11.99 6.95 16.56
N SER A 203 11.43 8.01 15.97
CA SER A 203 11.39 8.18 14.51
C SER A 203 12.79 8.21 13.90
N ASN A 204 13.80 8.65 14.64
CA ASN A 204 15.21 8.61 14.22
C ASN A 204 15.78 7.19 14.12
N ILE A 205 15.05 6.17 14.59
CA ILE A 205 15.34 4.75 14.37
C ILE A 205 14.30 4.16 13.42
N GLY A 206 13.02 4.33 13.74
CA GLY A 206 11.87 3.80 12.99
C GLY A 206 11.72 4.34 11.57
N LYS A 207 12.29 5.51 11.29
CA LYS A 207 12.28 6.20 9.99
C LYS A 207 13.64 6.86 9.69
N PHE A 208 14.74 6.32 10.21
CA PHE A 208 16.10 6.80 9.92
C PHE A 208 16.31 6.99 8.41
N GLY A 209 16.76 8.18 8.01
CA GLY A 209 16.95 8.64 6.63
C GLY A 209 15.70 9.19 5.93
N GLY A 210 14.52 9.11 6.57
CA GLY A 210 13.27 9.71 6.13
C GLY A 210 12.95 9.48 4.65
N ASP A 211 12.48 10.54 3.98
CA ASP A 211 12.17 10.50 2.54
C ASP A 211 13.42 10.29 1.66
N THR A 212 14.59 10.71 2.15
CA THR A 212 15.85 10.62 1.41
C THR A 212 16.23 9.17 1.18
N ASP A 213 16.11 8.34 2.22
CA ASP A 213 16.39 6.92 2.15
C ASP A 213 15.19 6.09 1.68
N ASN A 214 13.95 6.61 1.68
CA ASN A 214 12.77 5.85 1.20
C ASN A 214 12.98 5.24 -0.20
N TRP A 215 12.59 3.98 -0.43
CA TRP A 215 12.90 3.18 -1.64
C TRP A 215 14.41 2.96 -1.94
N MET A 216 15.34 3.40 -1.11
CA MET A 216 16.79 3.28 -1.37
C MET A 216 17.39 2.06 -0.66
N TRP A 217 18.40 1.47 -1.30
CA TRP A 217 19.40 0.58 -0.70
C TRP A 217 20.80 1.14 -1.03
N PRO A 218 21.77 1.15 -0.09
CA PRO A 218 21.77 0.61 1.28
C PRO A 218 20.82 1.32 2.26
N ARG A 219 20.17 0.54 3.15
CA ARG A 219 19.19 1.02 4.14
C ARG A 219 19.57 0.62 5.57
N HIS A 220 19.28 1.49 6.54
CA HIS A 220 19.63 1.28 7.95
C HIS A 220 18.49 1.62 8.91
N THR A 221 17.24 1.44 8.49
CA THR A 221 16.06 1.85 9.25
C THR A 221 15.56 0.71 10.14
N GLY A 222 15.36 0.98 11.42
CA GLY A 222 14.70 0.09 12.37
C GLY A 222 13.18 0.17 12.27
N ASP A 223 12.61 -0.07 11.08
CA ASP A 223 11.19 0.14 10.78
C ASP A 223 10.28 -0.92 11.40
N PHE A 224 10.02 -0.80 12.71
CA PHE A 224 9.07 -1.64 13.43
C PHE A 224 8.28 -0.89 14.51
N SER A 225 7.13 -1.43 14.86
CA SER A 225 6.36 -1.08 16.04
C SER A 225 5.68 -2.32 16.61
N VAL A 226 5.26 -2.24 17.86
CA VAL A 226 4.76 -3.36 18.65
C VAL A 226 3.36 -3.03 19.13
N PHE A 227 2.42 -3.92 18.86
CA PHE A 227 1.04 -3.83 19.30
C PHE A 227 0.64 -5.10 20.04
N ARG A 228 -0.49 -5.07 20.74
CA ARG A 228 -1.12 -6.25 21.33
C ARG A 228 -2.59 -6.29 20.99
N ILE A 229 -3.06 -7.48 20.62
CA ILE A 229 -4.47 -7.74 20.37
C ILE A 229 -5.13 -8.13 21.70
N TYR A 230 -6.29 -7.53 21.97
CA TYR A 230 -7.13 -7.87 23.11
C TYR A 230 -8.45 -8.49 22.63
N ALA A 231 -9.00 -9.36 23.47
CA ALA A 231 -10.21 -10.12 23.22
C ALA A 231 -11.08 -10.15 24.49
N ASP A 232 -12.33 -10.60 24.36
CA ASP A 232 -13.12 -10.92 25.53
C ASP A 232 -12.54 -12.12 26.32
N LYS A 233 -13.16 -12.45 27.46
CA LYS A 233 -12.70 -13.54 28.33
C LYS A 233 -12.79 -14.94 27.69
N ASP A 234 -13.57 -15.07 26.62
CA ASP A 234 -13.75 -16.29 25.84
C ASP A 234 -12.86 -16.29 24.58
N ASN A 235 -11.96 -15.31 24.45
CA ASN A 235 -11.03 -15.09 23.35
C ASN A 235 -11.71 -14.71 22.02
N ASN A 236 -12.93 -14.17 22.05
CA ASN A 236 -13.63 -13.66 20.87
C ASN A 236 -13.34 -12.17 20.63
N PRO A 237 -13.56 -11.67 19.40
CA PRO A 237 -13.49 -10.24 19.13
C PRO A 237 -14.41 -9.40 20.01
N ALA A 238 -13.85 -8.31 20.53
CA ALA A 238 -14.58 -7.31 21.27
C ALA A 238 -14.12 -5.89 20.89
N GLU A 239 -15.01 -4.92 21.11
CA GLU A 239 -14.60 -3.51 21.18
C GLU A 239 -13.75 -3.29 22.44
N TYR A 240 -13.05 -2.16 22.50
CA TYR A 240 -12.25 -1.78 23.67
C TYR A 240 -13.04 -1.87 24.97
N SER A 241 -12.46 -2.55 25.95
CA SER A 241 -12.90 -2.61 27.33
C SER A 241 -11.69 -2.79 28.25
N GLU A 242 -11.74 -2.19 29.44
CA GLU A 242 -10.74 -2.44 30.49
C GLU A 242 -10.75 -3.91 30.97
N ASP A 243 -11.88 -4.62 30.79
CA ASP A 243 -12.04 -6.03 31.16
C ASP A 243 -11.51 -7.01 30.09
N ASN A 244 -11.15 -6.53 28.90
CA ASN A 244 -10.60 -7.38 27.86
C ASN A 244 -9.24 -7.92 28.28
N VAL A 245 -8.89 -9.10 27.78
CA VAL A 245 -7.63 -9.78 28.09
C VAL A 245 -6.77 -9.95 26.83
N PRO A 246 -5.45 -10.12 26.96
CA PRO A 246 -4.60 -10.44 25.82
C PRO A 246 -5.12 -11.64 25.02
N TYR A 247 -5.20 -11.47 23.70
CA TYR A 247 -5.64 -12.51 22.78
C TYR A 247 -4.68 -13.71 22.82
N LYS A 248 -5.23 -14.91 22.87
CA LYS A 248 -4.46 -16.17 22.80
C LYS A 248 -4.50 -16.71 21.38
N PRO A 249 -3.39 -16.67 20.62
CA PRO A 249 -3.39 -17.10 19.24
C PRO A 249 -3.33 -18.61 19.11
N LYS A 250 -3.80 -19.12 17.96
CA LYS A 250 -3.62 -20.53 17.58
C LYS A 250 -2.17 -20.86 17.26
N LYS A 251 -1.42 -19.87 16.77
CA LYS A 251 -0.02 -19.95 16.41
C LYS A 251 0.60 -18.55 16.53
N HIS A 252 1.83 -18.49 17.01
CA HIS A 252 2.72 -17.35 16.87
C HIS A 252 4.03 -17.80 16.21
N LEU A 253 4.77 -16.85 15.65
CA LEU A 253 6.04 -17.11 14.99
C LEU A 253 7.14 -17.32 16.02
N THR A 254 7.98 -18.32 15.75
CA THR A 254 9.26 -18.50 16.44
C THR A 254 10.32 -17.64 15.77
N ILE A 255 11.13 -16.94 16.55
CA ILE A 255 12.14 -15.99 16.08
C ILE A 255 13.52 -16.64 16.07
N SER A 256 14.27 -16.49 14.98
CA SER A 256 15.63 -17.02 14.87
C SER A 256 16.69 -15.94 15.03
N LEU A 257 17.68 -16.21 15.90
CA LEU A 257 18.87 -15.37 16.08
C LEU A 257 20.06 -15.80 15.21
N LYS A 258 19.89 -16.78 14.31
CA LYS A 258 20.97 -17.29 13.43
C LYS A 258 21.44 -16.28 12.38
N GLY A 259 20.70 -15.19 12.20
CA GLY A 259 20.94 -14.21 11.15
C GLY A 259 20.71 -14.77 9.75
N VAL A 260 21.27 -14.07 8.77
CA VAL A 260 21.11 -14.39 7.35
C VAL A 260 22.47 -14.43 6.64
N LYS A 261 22.58 -15.33 5.66
CA LYS A 261 23.73 -15.48 4.77
C LYS A 261 23.26 -15.40 3.33
N LYS A 262 24.18 -15.06 2.44
CA LYS A 262 23.93 -15.12 1.00
C LYS A 262 23.40 -16.50 0.61
N ASP A 263 22.40 -16.51 -0.27
CA ASP A 263 21.71 -17.67 -0.81
C ASP A 263 20.82 -18.44 0.20
N ASP A 264 20.64 -17.94 1.43
CA ASP A 264 19.63 -18.48 2.34
C ASP A 264 18.22 -18.32 1.73
N PHE A 265 17.42 -19.39 1.77
CA PHE A 265 16.02 -19.36 1.36
C PHE A 265 15.21 -18.43 2.26
N THR A 266 14.39 -17.60 1.63
CA THR A 266 13.43 -16.73 2.32
C THR A 266 12.06 -16.84 1.68
N PHE A 267 11.01 -16.67 2.48
CA PHE A 267 9.70 -16.35 1.95
C PHE A 267 9.01 -15.27 2.77
N VAL A 268 8.22 -14.44 2.10
CA VAL A 268 7.41 -13.36 2.69
C VAL A 268 5.95 -13.77 2.63
N PHE A 269 5.24 -13.57 3.73
CA PHE A 269 3.85 -13.99 3.88
C PHE A 269 2.97 -12.80 4.27
N GLY A 270 2.19 -12.25 3.34
CA GLY A 270 1.48 -10.99 3.60
C GLY A 270 0.38 -10.66 2.61
N TYR A 271 -0.12 -9.43 2.68
CA TYR A 271 -1.29 -8.97 1.92
C TYR A 271 -0.90 -7.91 0.87
N PRO A 272 -0.26 -8.29 -0.26
CA PRO A 272 0.03 -7.34 -1.33
C PRO A 272 -1.27 -6.71 -1.86
N GLY A 273 -1.25 -5.39 -2.02
CA GLY A 273 -2.38 -4.56 -2.43
C GLY A 273 -2.79 -4.82 -3.87
N SER A 274 -1.96 -4.42 -4.83
CA SER A 274 -2.28 -4.51 -6.25
C SER A 274 -1.03 -4.62 -7.12
N THR A 275 -1.10 -5.46 -8.15
CA THR A 275 -0.15 -5.52 -9.28
C THR A 275 -0.95 -5.59 -10.57
N THR A 276 -0.31 -5.37 -11.71
CA THR A 276 -0.90 -5.36 -13.05
C THR A 276 0.08 -5.93 -14.08
N GLU A 277 0.59 -7.13 -13.85
CA GLU A 277 1.68 -7.72 -14.64
C GLU A 277 1.28 -8.00 -16.10
N TYR A 278 0.02 -8.39 -16.30
CA TYR A 278 -0.47 -8.93 -17.56
C TYR A 278 -1.18 -7.90 -18.45
N VAL A 279 -1.13 -6.62 -18.09
CA VAL A 279 -1.76 -5.52 -18.83
C VAL A 279 -1.08 -5.27 -20.18
N PRO A 280 -1.81 -4.73 -21.18
CA PRO A 280 -1.22 -4.37 -22.47
C PRO A 280 -0.24 -3.19 -22.36
N SER A 281 0.53 -2.97 -23.41
CA SER A 281 1.46 -1.86 -23.57
C SER A 281 0.77 -0.50 -23.42
N TYR A 282 -0.50 -0.39 -23.83
CA TYR A 282 -1.32 0.81 -23.67
C TYR A 282 -1.52 1.21 -22.20
N GLU A 283 -1.70 0.26 -21.27
CA GLU A 283 -1.80 0.58 -19.84
C GLU A 283 -0.46 1.09 -19.30
N VAL A 284 0.65 0.44 -19.66
CA VAL A 284 1.99 0.89 -19.24
C VAL A 284 2.29 2.27 -19.78
N GLN A 285 1.88 2.56 -21.01
CA GLN A 285 2.00 3.88 -21.60
C GLN A 285 1.16 4.91 -20.83
N SER A 286 -0.12 4.62 -20.55
CA SER A 286 -0.98 5.50 -19.75
C SER A 286 -0.31 5.84 -18.41
N VAL A 287 0.13 4.83 -17.66
CA VAL A 287 0.73 5.04 -16.36
C VAL A 287 2.02 5.85 -16.46
N THR A 288 2.95 5.45 -17.33
CA THR A 288 4.32 5.98 -17.30
C THR A 288 4.51 7.27 -18.09
N GLU A 289 3.72 7.51 -19.13
CA GLU A 289 3.84 8.66 -20.04
C GLU A 289 2.73 9.71 -19.85
N VAL A 290 1.58 9.35 -19.26
CA VAL A 290 0.44 10.28 -19.08
C VAL A 290 0.22 10.61 -17.60
N GLU A 291 -0.01 9.60 -16.77
CA GLU A 291 -0.46 9.79 -15.39
C GLU A 291 0.68 10.19 -14.44
N ASN A 292 1.75 9.39 -14.40
CA ASN A 292 2.89 9.62 -13.51
C ASN A 292 3.53 11.00 -13.72
N PRO A 293 3.79 11.49 -14.94
CA PRO A 293 4.37 12.82 -15.14
C PRO A 293 3.55 13.96 -14.51
N VAL A 294 2.23 13.95 -14.67
CA VAL A 294 1.33 14.95 -14.07
C VAL A 294 1.37 14.87 -12.55
N ALA A 295 1.21 13.67 -11.99
CA ALA A 295 1.20 13.45 -10.55
C ALA A 295 2.55 13.83 -9.91
N ILE A 296 3.68 13.46 -10.53
CA ILE A 296 5.03 13.81 -10.08
C ILE A 296 5.21 15.33 -10.08
N GLY A 297 4.83 16.01 -11.17
CA GLY A 297 4.98 17.46 -11.30
C GLY A 297 4.22 18.25 -10.24
N LEU A 298 2.96 17.86 -9.97
CA LEU A 298 2.12 18.51 -8.96
C LEU A 298 2.55 18.20 -7.53
N ARG A 299 2.92 16.94 -7.24
CA ARG A 299 3.39 16.55 -5.91
C ARG A 299 4.73 17.19 -5.56
N THR A 300 5.64 17.35 -6.53
CA THR A 300 6.92 18.05 -6.33
C THR A 300 6.66 19.46 -5.79
N LYS A 301 5.81 20.24 -6.47
CA LYS A 301 5.45 21.61 -6.05
C LYS A 301 4.88 21.66 -4.62
N ARG A 302 4.00 20.72 -4.26
CA ARG A 302 3.40 20.62 -2.92
C ARG A 302 4.45 20.29 -1.86
N LEU A 303 5.30 19.30 -2.14
CA LEU A 303 6.37 18.88 -1.24
C LEU A 303 7.37 20.00 -1.00
N ASP A 304 7.77 20.74 -2.04
CA ASP A 304 8.69 21.87 -1.91
C ASP A 304 8.15 22.94 -0.95
N ILE A 305 6.85 23.27 -1.06
CA ILE A 305 6.19 24.23 -0.16
C ILE A 305 6.13 23.70 1.27
N MET A 306 5.64 22.47 1.46
CA MET A 306 5.44 21.89 2.79
C MET A 306 6.77 21.66 3.51
N LYS A 307 7.78 21.10 2.83
CA LYS A 307 9.11 20.86 3.41
C LYS A 307 9.82 22.16 3.78
N ALA A 308 9.72 23.19 2.94
CA ALA A 308 10.27 24.50 3.27
C ALA A 308 9.66 25.08 4.56
N ALA A 309 8.37 24.87 4.81
CA ALA A 309 7.71 25.29 6.03
C ALA A 309 8.09 24.42 7.25
N MET A 310 8.11 23.09 7.09
CA MET A 310 8.53 22.16 8.15
C MET A 310 9.96 22.42 8.63
N ASN A 311 10.86 22.81 7.73
CA ASN A 311 12.25 23.14 8.09
C ASN A 311 12.40 24.43 8.90
N GLN A 312 11.35 25.28 8.95
CA GLN A 312 11.38 26.56 9.65
C GLN A 312 10.71 26.52 11.02
N ASP A 313 9.82 25.54 11.27
CA ASP A 313 8.98 25.50 12.47
C ASP A 313 8.75 24.04 12.96
N PRO A 314 9.19 23.69 14.17
CA PRO A 314 8.98 22.37 14.77
C PRO A 314 7.50 21.98 14.95
N GLU A 315 6.60 22.93 15.20
CA GLU A 315 5.16 22.65 15.31
C GLU A 315 4.61 22.22 13.95
N VAL A 316 4.97 22.96 12.89
CA VAL A 316 4.59 22.62 11.51
C VAL A 316 5.18 21.27 11.11
N ARG A 317 6.42 20.97 11.51
CA ARG A 317 7.03 19.64 11.32
C ARG A 317 6.12 18.56 11.88
N ILE A 318 5.73 18.63 13.15
CA ILE A 318 4.84 17.64 13.80
C ILE A 318 3.50 17.52 13.05
N GLN A 319 2.87 18.65 12.72
CA GLN A 319 1.57 18.69 12.04
C GLN A 319 1.60 18.11 10.61
N TYR A 320 2.68 18.36 9.86
CA TYR A 320 2.79 17.99 8.44
C TYR A 320 3.59 16.72 8.18
N SER A 321 4.27 16.14 9.18
CA SER A 321 5.11 14.94 9.02
C SER A 321 4.37 13.77 8.34
N ALA A 322 3.16 13.43 8.81
CA ALA A 322 2.38 12.34 8.22
C ALA A 322 1.92 12.67 6.78
N LYS A 323 1.50 13.93 6.53
CA LYS A 323 1.04 14.39 5.22
C LYS A 323 2.15 14.38 4.18
N VAL A 324 3.33 14.92 4.52
CA VAL A 324 4.49 14.95 3.64
C VAL A 324 4.99 13.55 3.36
N ALA A 325 5.11 12.68 4.37
CA ALA A 325 5.53 11.30 4.17
C ALA A 325 4.60 10.55 3.19
N GLY A 326 3.27 10.71 3.33
CA GLY A 326 2.30 10.09 2.42
C GLY A 326 2.43 10.58 0.97
N ILE A 327 2.61 11.90 0.76
CA ILE A 327 2.78 12.48 -0.58
C ILE A 327 4.11 12.05 -1.19
N ALA A 328 5.19 12.14 -0.41
CA ALA A 328 6.56 11.82 -0.82
C ALA A 328 6.74 10.34 -1.16
N ASN A 329 6.08 9.44 -0.42
CA ASN A 329 6.14 8.01 -0.69
C ASN A 329 5.65 7.66 -2.11
N GLY A 330 4.43 8.10 -2.46
CA GLY A 330 3.90 7.88 -3.80
C GLY A 330 4.64 8.66 -4.87
N TRP A 331 5.05 9.91 -4.57
CA TRP A 331 5.86 10.73 -5.49
C TRP A 331 7.16 10.02 -5.89
N LYS A 332 7.90 9.52 -4.91
CA LYS A 332 9.16 8.81 -5.16
C LYS A 332 8.89 7.50 -5.88
N LYS A 333 7.89 6.69 -5.46
CA LYS A 333 7.51 5.45 -6.16
C LYS A 333 7.27 5.70 -7.66
N MET A 334 6.44 6.68 -8.03
CA MET A 334 6.11 6.95 -9.44
C MET A 334 7.36 7.34 -10.27
N ILE A 335 8.29 8.10 -9.69
CA ILE A 335 9.56 8.43 -10.36
C ILE A 335 10.37 7.14 -10.62
N GLY A 336 10.46 6.26 -9.62
CA GLY A 336 11.19 5.00 -9.71
C GLY A 336 10.56 4.02 -10.71
N GLU A 337 9.23 3.89 -10.67
CA GLU A 337 8.43 3.05 -11.56
C GLU A 337 8.61 3.45 -13.02
N SER A 338 8.40 4.74 -13.36
CA SER A 338 8.62 5.25 -14.72
C SER A 338 10.09 5.11 -15.17
N ARG A 339 11.06 5.33 -14.27
CA ARG A 339 12.49 5.14 -14.57
C ARG A 339 12.79 3.67 -14.86
N GLY A 340 12.28 2.76 -14.04
CA GLY A 340 12.52 1.32 -14.14
C GLY A 340 11.95 0.75 -15.43
N ILE A 341 10.69 1.05 -15.73
CA ILE A 341 10.04 0.63 -16.98
C ILE A 341 10.83 1.11 -18.20
N LYS A 342 11.26 2.37 -18.20
CA LYS A 342 12.10 2.91 -19.28
C LYS A 342 13.46 2.21 -19.38
N LYS A 343 14.11 1.92 -18.24
CA LYS A 343 15.43 1.25 -18.22
C LYS A 343 15.38 -0.17 -18.76
N LEU A 344 14.26 -0.88 -18.56
CA LEU A 344 14.08 -2.26 -19.02
C LEU A 344 13.46 -2.38 -20.41
N ASP A 345 13.26 -1.27 -21.11
CA ASP A 345 12.47 -1.21 -22.34
C ASP A 345 11.10 -1.88 -22.16
N GLY A 346 10.49 -1.71 -20.98
CA GLY A 346 9.32 -2.48 -20.56
C GLY A 346 8.09 -2.29 -21.45
N LEU A 347 7.92 -1.08 -22.00
CA LEU A 347 6.88 -0.80 -22.99
C LEU A 347 7.12 -1.59 -24.29
N GLU A 348 8.36 -1.63 -24.77
CA GLU A 348 8.71 -2.34 -25.99
C GLU A 348 8.59 -3.86 -25.81
N LYS A 349 9.02 -4.40 -24.67
CA LYS A 349 8.82 -5.82 -24.33
C LYS A 349 7.34 -6.23 -24.36
N LYS A 350 6.44 -5.35 -23.91
CA LYS A 350 4.99 -5.59 -24.01
C LYS A 350 4.52 -5.59 -25.47
N ARG A 351 5.00 -4.65 -26.30
CA ARG A 351 4.70 -4.61 -27.74
C ARG A 351 5.25 -5.83 -28.50
N GLU A 352 6.45 -6.30 -28.13
CA GLU A 352 7.02 -7.52 -28.69
C GLU A 352 6.19 -8.76 -28.34
N PHE A 353 5.72 -8.86 -27.10
CA PHE A 353 4.79 -9.91 -26.69
C PHE A 353 3.45 -9.81 -27.44
N GLU A 354 2.92 -8.60 -27.59
CA GLU A 354 1.68 -8.34 -28.33
C GLU A 354 1.77 -8.71 -29.80
N ALA A 355 2.92 -8.47 -30.45
CA ALA A 355 3.16 -8.94 -31.81
C ALA A 355 3.10 -10.47 -31.90
N GLN A 356 3.71 -11.18 -30.95
CA GLN A 356 3.62 -12.64 -30.88
C GLN A 356 2.19 -13.11 -30.61
N PHE A 357 1.45 -12.38 -29.78
CA PHE A 357 0.04 -12.66 -29.49
C PHE A 357 -0.83 -12.52 -30.76
N ILE A 358 -0.61 -11.48 -31.56
CA ILE A 358 -1.32 -11.27 -32.84
C ILE A 358 -1.03 -12.41 -33.81
N ASP A 359 0.23 -12.79 -33.97
CA ASP A 359 0.63 -13.90 -34.84
C ASP A 359 0.00 -15.22 -34.39
N TRP A 360 -0.01 -15.49 -33.08
CA TRP A 360 -0.66 -16.67 -32.51
C TRP A 360 -2.17 -16.66 -32.72
N ALA A 361 -2.85 -15.55 -32.44
CA ALA A 361 -4.30 -15.43 -32.65
C ALA A 361 -4.66 -15.61 -34.13
N SER A 362 -3.82 -15.13 -35.04
CA SER A 362 -4.01 -15.25 -36.50
C SER A 362 -3.68 -16.64 -37.06
N SER A 363 -3.05 -17.52 -36.28
CA SER A 363 -2.52 -18.81 -36.75
C SER A 363 -3.62 -19.83 -37.12
N ALA A 364 -4.85 -19.64 -36.63
CA ALA A 364 -5.98 -20.50 -36.94
C ALA A 364 -7.30 -19.69 -36.97
N PRO A 365 -8.25 -20.00 -37.88
CA PRO A 365 -9.51 -19.25 -37.97
C PRO A 365 -10.30 -19.16 -36.66
N GLY A 366 -10.32 -20.23 -35.86
CA GLY A 366 -11.03 -20.25 -34.58
C GLY A 366 -10.35 -19.40 -33.49
N LEU A 367 -9.03 -19.23 -33.54
CA LEU A 367 -8.30 -18.32 -32.64
C LEU A 367 -8.50 -16.86 -33.07
N GLN A 368 -8.49 -16.60 -34.38
CA GLN A 368 -8.73 -15.28 -34.94
C GLN A 368 -10.11 -14.76 -34.56
N GLU A 369 -11.14 -15.59 -34.70
CA GLU A 369 -12.51 -15.26 -34.32
C GLU A 369 -12.65 -14.96 -32.82
N LYS A 370 -11.89 -15.67 -31.98
CA LYS A 370 -11.98 -15.55 -30.51
C LYS A 370 -11.16 -14.39 -29.94
N TYR A 371 -10.00 -14.09 -30.53
CA TYR A 371 -8.97 -13.25 -29.90
C TYR A 371 -8.39 -12.14 -30.79
N GLY A 372 -8.66 -12.15 -32.10
CA GLY A 372 -8.03 -11.22 -33.05
C GLY A 372 -8.34 -9.74 -32.80
N GLU A 373 -9.50 -9.43 -32.20
CA GLU A 373 -9.95 -8.05 -31.96
C GLU A 373 -9.51 -7.49 -30.59
N ILE A 374 -8.81 -8.26 -29.75
CA ILE A 374 -8.49 -7.83 -28.38
C ILE A 374 -7.61 -6.58 -28.35
N LEU A 375 -6.45 -6.61 -29.02
CA LEU A 375 -5.52 -5.48 -29.01
C LEU A 375 -6.05 -4.25 -29.76
N PRO A 376 -6.70 -4.38 -30.95
CA PRO A 376 -7.40 -3.26 -31.57
C PRO A 376 -8.47 -2.64 -30.67
N THR A 377 -9.18 -3.44 -29.89
CA THR A 377 -10.19 -2.93 -28.95
C THR A 377 -9.52 -2.17 -27.79
N PHE A 378 -8.41 -2.67 -27.24
CA PHE A 378 -7.64 -1.92 -26.24
C PHE A 378 -7.18 -0.58 -26.79
N GLU A 379 -6.58 -0.53 -27.97
CA GLU A 379 -6.11 0.71 -28.61
C GLU A 379 -7.21 1.78 -28.62
N ASN A 380 -8.38 1.44 -29.15
CA ASN A 380 -9.51 2.36 -29.23
C ASN A 380 -9.98 2.83 -27.84
N ILE A 381 -10.04 1.94 -26.86
CA ILE A 381 -10.47 2.32 -25.50
C ILE A 381 -9.43 3.26 -24.86
N TYR A 382 -8.13 2.99 -25.03
CA TYR A 382 -7.07 3.81 -24.45
C TYR A 382 -6.94 5.18 -25.12
N ASP A 383 -7.20 5.29 -26.41
CA ASP A 383 -7.25 6.59 -27.12
C ASP A 383 -8.28 7.55 -26.49
N ASP A 384 -9.43 7.03 -26.06
CA ASP A 384 -10.46 7.80 -25.36
C ASP A 384 -10.16 7.97 -23.86
N LEU A 385 -9.54 6.98 -23.22
CA LEU A 385 -9.34 6.96 -21.77
C LEU A 385 -8.15 7.79 -21.30
N MET A 386 -7.04 7.84 -22.04
CA MET A 386 -5.83 8.54 -21.61
C MET A 386 -6.07 10.04 -21.32
N PRO A 387 -6.78 10.83 -22.16
CA PRO A 387 -7.11 12.23 -21.84
C PRO A 387 -7.94 12.38 -20.56
N LEU A 388 -8.83 11.43 -20.28
CA LEU A 388 -9.65 11.42 -19.06
C LEU A 388 -8.79 11.11 -17.84
N ARG A 389 -7.86 10.16 -17.93
CA ARG A 389 -6.90 9.83 -16.86
C ARG A 389 -5.94 10.97 -16.58
N GLU A 390 -5.46 11.67 -17.60
CA GLU A 390 -4.65 12.89 -17.44
C GLU A 390 -5.44 13.95 -16.67
N SER A 391 -6.67 14.23 -17.13
CA SER A 391 -7.56 15.22 -16.52
C SER A 391 -7.94 14.85 -15.08
N PHE A 392 -8.18 13.58 -14.82
CA PHE A 392 -8.39 13.06 -13.47
C PHE A 392 -7.15 13.26 -12.59
N ASN A 393 -5.94 13.04 -13.11
CA ASN A 393 -4.71 13.25 -12.34
C ASN A 393 -4.50 14.71 -11.96
N TYR A 394 -4.80 15.67 -12.84
CA TYR A 394 -4.84 17.08 -12.47
C TYR A 394 -5.92 17.38 -11.43
N LEU A 395 -7.14 16.87 -11.63
CA LEU A 395 -8.25 17.08 -10.70
C LEU A 395 -7.94 16.54 -9.30
N PHE A 396 -7.32 15.36 -9.23
CA PHE A 396 -6.96 14.71 -7.97
C PHE A 396 -5.74 15.36 -7.30
N ASN A 397 -4.64 15.54 -8.03
CA ASN A 397 -3.39 16.03 -7.43
C ASN A 397 -3.34 17.56 -7.27
N ALA A 398 -4.05 18.32 -8.11
CA ALA A 398 -4.20 19.77 -7.99
C ALA A 398 -5.54 20.12 -7.34
N GLY A 399 -6.67 19.82 -7.99
CA GLY A 399 -8.03 20.14 -7.53
C GLY A 399 -8.28 19.73 -6.08
N MET A 400 -8.14 18.44 -5.79
CA MET A 400 -8.27 17.90 -4.43
C MET A 400 -6.97 17.96 -3.62
N GLY A 401 -5.89 18.51 -4.21
CA GLY A 401 -4.58 18.66 -3.58
C GLY A 401 -4.52 19.75 -2.51
N VAL A 402 -5.45 20.72 -2.57
CA VAL A 402 -5.66 21.75 -1.54
C VAL A 402 -6.43 21.14 -0.35
N GLU A 403 -5.92 21.32 0.86
CA GLU A 403 -6.50 20.74 2.07
C GLU A 403 -7.90 21.31 2.36
N LEU A 404 -8.04 22.63 2.28
CA LEU A 404 -9.31 23.30 2.57
C LEU A 404 -10.43 22.98 1.57
N VAL A 405 -10.08 22.57 0.36
CA VAL A 405 -11.05 22.12 -0.66
C VAL A 405 -11.69 20.80 -0.24
N ARG A 406 -10.88 19.81 0.16
CA ARG A 406 -11.40 18.53 0.65
C ARG A 406 -12.18 18.70 1.94
N TYR A 407 -11.66 19.51 2.87
CA TYR A 407 -12.31 19.78 4.14
C TYR A 407 -13.68 20.45 3.97
N SER A 408 -13.76 21.53 3.18
CA SER A 408 -15.03 22.22 2.92
C SER A 408 -16.03 21.32 2.20
N TYR A 409 -15.60 20.48 1.24
CA TYR A 409 -16.49 19.52 0.58
C TYR A 409 -17.09 18.48 1.54
N GLY A 410 -16.44 18.20 2.68
CA GLY A 410 -16.99 17.34 3.72
C GLY A 410 -18.36 17.81 4.25
N PHE A 411 -18.69 19.09 4.09
CA PHE A 411 -19.97 19.68 4.47
C PHE A 411 -21.08 19.45 3.42
N SER A 412 -20.77 18.92 2.23
CA SER A 412 -21.74 18.66 1.16
C SER A 412 -22.87 17.75 1.63
N ARG A 413 -22.56 16.72 2.41
CA ARG A 413 -23.59 15.82 2.98
C ARG A 413 -24.55 16.56 3.91
N LEU A 414 -24.08 17.52 4.70
CA LEU A 414 -24.95 18.36 5.53
C LEU A 414 -25.83 19.27 4.66
N VAL A 415 -25.29 19.84 3.59
CA VAL A 415 -26.04 20.64 2.61
C VAL A 415 -27.15 19.80 1.97
N SER A 416 -26.81 18.65 1.38
CA SER A 416 -27.79 17.75 0.74
C SER A 416 -28.84 17.23 1.74
N LEU A 417 -28.44 16.94 2.99
CA LEU A 417 -29.38 16.57 4.04
C LEU A 417 -30.38 17.70 4.34
N CYS A 418 -29.92 18.95 4.33
CA CYS A 418 -30.80 20.10 4.54
C CYS A 418 -31.75 20.38 3.36
N GLU A 419 -31.47 19.87 2.17
CA GLU A 419 -32.35 19.99 0.99
C GLU A 419 -33.45 18.92 0.97
N LYS A 420 -33.22 17.78 1.62
CA LYS A 420 -34.21 16.70 1.76
C LYS A 420 -35.40 17.14 2.59
N LYS A 421 -36.60 16.81 2.11
CA LYS A 421 -37.88 17.16 2.77
C LYS A 421 -38.12 16.32 4.03
N ASP A 422 -37.63 15.10 4.04
CA ASP A 422 -37.80 14.06 5.07
C ASP A 422 -36.66 14.01 6.09
N ALA A 423 -35.59 14.80 5.92
CA ALA A 423 -34.51 14.86 6.89
C ALA A 423 -35.00 15.36 8.26
N THR A 424 -34.73 14.57 9.31
CA THR A 424 -35.12 14.90 10.68
C THR A 424 -34.13 15.86 11.33
N GLU A 425 -34.55 16.53 12.41
CA GLU A 425 -33.65 17.37 13.21
C GLU A 425 -32.55 16.55 13.90
N GLU A 426 -32.84 15.29 14.24
CA GLU A 426 -31.87 14.34 14.81
C GLU A 426 -30.76 13.99 13.81
N ASP A 427 -31.11 13.71 12.55
CA ASP A 427 -30.12 13.42 11.49
C ASP A 427 -29.16 14.59 11.28
N ILE A 428 -29.70 15.81 11.27
CA ILE A 428 -28.92 17.04 11.14
C ILE A 428 -27.99 17.21 12.34
N THR A 429 -28.50 16.97 13.55
CA THR A 429 -27.72 17.10 14.79
C THR A 429 -26.56 16.11 14.82
N LYS A 430 -26.80 14.84 14.49
CA LYS A 430 -25.74 13.82 14.37
C LYS A 430 -24.67 14.19 13.35
N MET A 431 -25.08 14.75 12.21
CA MET A 431 -24.13 15.23 11.19
C MET A 431 -23.31 16.42 11.69
N VAL A 432 -23.94 17.38 12.38
CA VAL A 432 -23.25 18.53 12.98
C VAL A 432 -22.22 18.08 14.00
N GLU A 433 -22.56 17.18 14.91
CA GLU A 433 -21.61 16.66 15.91
C GLU A 433 -20.44 15.91 15.27
N ARG A 434 -20.70 15.12 14.21
CA ARG A 434 -19.62 14.51 13.41
C ARG A 434 -18.71 15.56 12.78
N LEU A 435 -19.28 16.64 12.24
CA LEU A 435 -18.51 17.72 11.62
C LEU A 435 -17.71 18.50 12.66
N LYS A 436 -18.19 18.68 13.90
CA LYS A 436 -17.41 19.28 14.99
C LYS A 436 -16.18 18.44 15.32
N ALA A 437 -16.36 17.13 15.53
CA ALA A 437 -15.24 16.23 15.76
C ALA A 437 -14.22 16.24 14.60
N SER A 438 -14.72 16.24 13.35
CA SER A 438 -13.88 16.36 12.16
C SER A 438 -13.19 17.72 12.04
N THR A 439 -13.80 18.79 12.52
CA THR A 439 -13.25 20.16 12.51
C THR A 439 -12.03 20.21 13.43
N THR A 440 -12.18 19.79 14.68
CA THR A 440 -11.06 19.76 15.64
C THR A 440 -9.92 18.85 15.15
N SER A 441 -10.25 17.68 14.59
CA SER A 441 -9.22 16.79 14.03
C SER A 441 -8.50 17.39 12.81
N PHE A 442 -9.20 18.14 11.96
CA PHE A 442 -8.59 18.78 10.79
C PHE A 442 -7.65 19.92 11.20
N PHE A 443 -8.12 20.80 12.10
CA PHE A 443 -7.35 21.97 12.50
C PHE A 443 -6.15 21.67 13.39
N LYS A 444 -6.11 20.50 14.06
CA LYS A 444 -4.92 20.02 14.78
C LYS A 444 -3.66 20.02 13.89
N ASP A 445 -3.81 19.66 12.61
CA ASP A 445 -2.70 19.46 11.66
C ASP A 445 -2.74 20.43 10.46
N TYR A 446 -3.55 21.49 10.50
CA TYR A 446 -3.75 22.41 9.37
C TYR A 446 -3.07 23.76 9.57
N GLN A 447 -2.42 24.24 8.50
CA GLN A 447 -1.74 25.55 8.50
C GLN A 447 -2.20 26.36 7.29
N LYS A 448 -2.92 27.45 7.57
CA LYS A 448 -3.62 28.26 6.55
C LYS A 448 -2.68 28.83 5.49
N ASP A 449 -1.53 29.37 5.89
CA ASP A 449 -0.63 30.04 4.95
C ASP A 449 0.11 29.05 4.02
N ILE A 450 0.37 27.84 4.52
CA ILE A 450 0.91 26.73 3.71
C ILE A 450 -0.12 26.34 2.65
N ASP A 451 -1.36 26.06 3.05
CA ASP A 451 -2.41 25.61 2.11
C ASP A 451 -2.78 26.72 1.10
N LYS A 452 -2.76 27.99 1.52
CA LYS A 452 -2.94 29.15 0.62
C LYS A 452 -1.84 29.20 -0.45
N LYS A 453 -0.59 28.97 -0.07
CA LYS A 453 0.53 28.94 -1.03
C LYS A 453 0.43 27.74 -1.97
N VAL A 454 0.05 26.57 -1.43
CA VAL A 454 -0.23 25.36 -2.21
C VAL A 454 -1.31 25.64 -3.25
N PHE A 455 -2.46 26.20 -2.84
CA PHE A 455 -3.55 26.60 -3.74
C PHE A 455 -3.05 27.44 -4.91
N SER A 456 -2.31 28.52 -4.64
CA SER A 456 -1.86 29.43 -5.70
C SER A 456 -0.99 28.73 -6.74
N VAL A 457 -0.03 27.92 -6.27
CA VAL A 457 0.96 27.27 -7.13
C VAL A 457 0.35 26.13 -7.95
N ILE A 458 -0.43 25.24 -7.32
CA ILE A 458 -0.95 24.06 -8.03
C ILE A 458 -2.12 24.40 -8.96
N TYR A 459 -2.91 25.44 -8.66
CA TYR A 459 -3.98 25.87 -9.56
C TYR A 459 -3.48 26.70 -10.74
N ALA A 460 -2.40 27.47 -10.57
CA ALA A 460 -1.72 28.07 -11.72
C ALA A 460 -1.21 27.00 -12.69
N ASP A 461 -0.59 25.94 -12.16
CA ASP A 461 -0.10 24.82 -12.97
C ASP A 461 -1.23 24.05 -13.67
N TYR A 462 -2.31 23.74 -12.95
CA TYR A 462 -3.47 23.06 -13.54
C TYR A 462 -4.14 23.93 -14.62
N TYR A 463 -4.31 25.23 -14.39
CA TYR A 463 -4.90 26.12 -15.40
C TYR A 463 -4.05 26.22 -16.68
N LEU A 464 -2.73 26.21 -16.55
CA LEU A 464 -1.82 26.35 -17.70
C LEU A 464 -1.64 25.04 -18.48
N ASN A 465 -1.60 23.90 -17.78
CA ASN A 465 -1.18 22.63 -18.39
C ASN A 465 -2.30 21.59 -18.50
N GLY A 466 -3.40 21.71 -17.74
CA GLY A 466 -4.53 20.80 -17.88
C GLY A 466 -5.39 21.12 -19.10
N ASP A 467 -6.04 20.10 -19.68
CA ASP A 467 -6.93 20.28 -20.83
C ASP A 467 -8.08 21.25 -20.50
N PRO A 468 -8.21 22.38 -21.22
CA PRO A 468 -9.30 23.34 -21.04
C PRO A 468 -10.71 22.75 -21.12
N LYS A 469 -10.90 21.64 -21.85
CA LYS A 469 -12.18 20.91 -21.91
C LYS A 469 -12.61 20.40 -20.53
N PHE A 470 -11.63 20.07 -19.68
CA PHE A 470 -11.82 19.52 -18.34
C PHE A 470 -11.34 20.48 -17.25
N HIS A 471 -11.44 21.79 -17.50
CA HIS A 471 -11.23 22.80 -16.46
C HIS A 471 -12.46 22.92 -15.55
N PRO A 472 -12.29 22.98 -14.22
CA PRO A 472 -13.39 23.29 -13.31
C PRO A 472 -13.84 24.74 -13.48
N ASP A 473 -15.15 24.97 -13.47
CA ASP A 473 -15.80 26.27 -13.69
C ASP A 473 -15.24 27.43 -12.83
N PHE A 474 -14.68 27.16 -11.64
CA PHE A 474 -14.08 28.22 -10.83
C PHE A 474 -12.90 28.92 -11.53
N PHE A 475 -12.23 28.27 -12.50
CA PHE A 475 -11.20 28.90 -13.33
C PHE A 475 -11.75 30.04 -14.20
N ILE A 476 -13.03 30.01 -14.58
CA ILE A 476 -13.69 31.14 -15.24
C ILE A 476 -13.67 32.36 -14.32
N THR A 477 -14.03 32.17 -13.04
CA THR A 477 -14.00 33.25 -12.05
C THR A 477 -12.59 33.76 -11.80
N ALA A 478 -11.61 32.86 -11.72
CA ALA A 478 -10.20 33.23 -11.57
C ALA A 478 -9.73 34.07 -12.76
N LYS A 479 -10.07 33.67 -13.99
CA LYS A 479 -9.70 34.40 -15.21
C LYS A 479 -10.39 35.74 -15.34
N GLU A 480 -11.71 35.80 -15.21
CA GLU A 480 -12.47 37.04 -15.45
C GLU A 480 -12.23 38.12 -14.40
N LYS A 481 -12.01 37.74 -13.13
CA LYS A 481 -11.92 38.70 -12.03
C LYS A 481 -10.48 38.96 -11.55
N TYR A 482 -9.55 38.06 -11.85
CA TYR A 482 -8.17 38.15 -11.38
C TYR A 482 -7.17 37.93 -12.52
N ASP A 483 -7.61 37.91 -13.79
CA ASP A 483 -6.77 37.69 -14.97
C ASP A 483 -5.97 36.36 -15.00
N GLY A 484 -6.38 35.40 -14.17
CA GLY A 484 -5.63 34.15 -13.97
C GLY A 484 -4.49 34.26 -12.95
N ASP A 485 -4.43 35.36 -12.19
CA ASP A 485 -3.55 35.50 -11.02
C ASP A 485 -4.13 34.70 -9.84
N PHE A 486 -3.61 33.48 -9.68
CA PHE A 486 -4.02 32.57 -8.61
C PHE A 486 -3.56 33.01 -7.22
N GLU A 487 -2.53 33.85 -7.10
CA GLU A 487 -2.10 34.41 -5.82
C GLU A 487 -3.10 35.45 -5.32
N ALA A 488 -3.48 36.39 -6.19
CA ALA A 488 -4.51 37.38 -5.90
C ALA A 488 -5.88 36.72 -5.62
N TYR A 489 -6.20 35.66 -6.36
CA TYR A 489 -7.42 34.90 -6.15
C TYR A 489 -7.41 34.16 -4.80
N ALA A 490 -6.31 33.47 -4.47
CA ALA A 490 -6.14 32.78 -3.19
C ALA A 490 -6.33 33.74 -2.01
N GLU A 491 -5.67 34.90 -2.04
CA GLU A 491 -5.79 35.91 -0.98
C GLU A 491 -7.25 36.33 -0.76
N LYS A 492 -8.03 36.48 -1.85
CA LYS A 492 -9.43 36.84 -1.75
C LYS A 492 -10.31 35.71 -1.19
N VAL A 493 -10.04 34.47 -1.58
CA VAL A 493 -10.78 33.28 -1.13
C VAL A 493 -10.52 33.02 0.35
N PHE A 494 -9.25 32.91 0.75
CA PHE A 494 -8.84 32.61 2.13
C PHE A 494 -9.18 33.71 3.14
N LYS A 495 -9.37 34.95 2.67
CA LYS A 495 -9.89 36.05 3.50
C LYS A 495 -11.41 35.99 3.73
N LYS A 496 -12.16 35.38 2.80
CA LYS A 496 -13.62 35.38 2.80
C LYS A 496 -14.25 34.09 3.31
N THR A 497 -13.58 32.97 3.11
CA THR A 497 -14.09 31.65 3.51
C THR A 497 -14.13 31.53 5.03
N MET A 498 -15.20 30.92 5.55
CA MET A 498 -15.26 30.55 6.97
C MET A 498 -14.43 29.30 7.27
N PHE A 499 -14.14 28.47 6.27
CA PHE A 499 -13.47 27.18 6.46
C PHE A 499 -12.00 27.29 6.83
N ALA A 500 -11.39 28.48 6.68
CA ALA A 500 -9.97 28.70 7.00
C ALA A 500 -9.72 29.07 8.47
N ASP A 501 -10.73 28.98 9.34
CA ASP A 501 -10.66 29.36 10.76
C ASP A 501 -11.52 28.42 11.62
N GLU A 502 -10.91 27.75 12.60
CA GLU A 502 -11.57 26.73 13.42
C GLU A 502 -12.76 27.31 14.19
N ALA A 503 -12.53 28.44 14.87
CA ALA A 503 -13.55 29.12 15.67
C ALA A 503 -14.77 29.51 14.82
N SER A 504 -14.54 30.04 13.62
CA SER A 504 -15.62 30.39 12.68
C SER A 504 -16.47 29.19 12.26
N VAL A 505 -15.84 28.02 12.07
CA VAL A 505 -16.57 26.78 11.74
C VAL A 505 -17.33 26.26 12.96
N MET A 506 -16.69 26.21 14.13
CA MET A 506 -17.31 25.75 15.37
C MET A 506 -18.51 26.61 15.76
N ASP A 507 -18.38 27.95 15.74
CA ASP A 507 -19.48 28.90 15.98
C ASP A 507 -20.63 28.73 14.98
N PHE A 508 -20.30 28.42 13.72
CA PHE A 508 -21.30 28.15 12.69
C PHE A 508 -22.06 26.84 12.98
N LEU A 509 -21.35 25.78 13.38
CA LEU A 509 -21.90 24.47 13.73
C LEU A 509 -22.74 24.52 15.02
N ASP A 510 -22.26 25.19 16.06
CA ASP A 510 -22.98 25.37 17.34
C ASP A 510 -24.30 26.11 17.16
N SER A 511 -24.32 27.08 16.24
CA SER A 511 -25.52 27.84 15.92
C SER A 511 -26.28 27.29 14.71
N PHE A 512 -25.94 26.09 14.22
CA PHE A 512 -26.46 25.57 12.96
C PHE A 512 -27.97 25.31 13.02
N LYS A 513 -28.65 25.67 11.93
CA LYS A 513 -30.06 25.35 11.67
C LYS A 513 -30.21 25.05 10.19
N LYS A 514 -31.19 24.23 9.81
CA LYS A 514 -31.44 23.82 8.41
C LYS A 514 -31.36 24.97 7.39
N GLY A 515 -31.96 26.13 7.70
CA GLY A 515 -31.94 27.31 6.82
C GLY A 515 -30.56 27.98 6.63
N LYS A 516 -29.58 27.69 7.49
CA LYS A 516 -28.20 28.18 7.39
C LYS A 516 -27.34 27.38 6.39
N ALA A 517 -27.82 26.25 5.86
CA ALA A 517 -27.09 25.48 4.83
C ALA A 517 -26.70 26.35 3.62
N LYS A 518 -27.53 27.34 3.25
CA LYS A 518 -27.23 28.30 2.18
C LYS A 518 -25.96 29.13 2.41
N LYS A 519 -25.49 29.28 3.67
CA LYS A 519 -24.22 29.94 3.97
C LYS A 519 -23.04 29.07 3.52
N ILE A 520 -23.13 27.75 3.67
CA ILE A 520 -22.13 26.79 3.16
C ILE A 520 -22.07 26.88 1.63
N SER A 521 -23.22 26.73 0.94
CA SER A 521 -23.30 26.74 -0.53
C SER A 521 -22.85 28.07 -1.19
N LYS A 522 -22.70 29.14 -0.40
CA LYS A 522 -22.23 30.45 -0.87
C LYS A 522 -20.80 30.77 -0.44
N ASP A 523 -20.18 29.91 0.37
CA ASP A 523 -18.81 30.10 0.78
C ASP A 523 -17.87 29.92 -0.43
N PRO A 524 -16.93 30.84 -0.69
CA PRO A 524 -16.12 30.77 -1.89
C PRO A 524 -15.23 29.52 -1.96
N MET A 525 -14.76 28.99 -0.83
CA MET A 525 -13.98 27.75 -0.84
C MET A 525 -14.86 26.54 -1.14
N TYR A 526 -16.07 26.49 -0.57
CA TYR A 526 -17.04 25.44 -0.87
C TYR A 526 -17.49 25.47 -2.33
N GLN A 527 -17.67 26.65 -2.94
CA GLN A 527 -18.01 26.75 -4.36
C GLN A 527 -16.89 26.25 -5.28
N ILE A 528 -15.62 26.49 -4.92
CA ILE A 528 -14.47 25.90 -5.63
C ILE A 528 -14.51 24.37 -5.49
N ALA A 529 -14.74 23.88 -4.28
CA ALA A 529 -14.87 22.45 -4.04
C ALA A 529 -16.02 21.82 -4.85
N GLU A 530 -17.22 22.40 -4.83
CA GLU A 530 -18.34 21.91 -5.64
C GLU A 530 -18.01 21.89 -7.13
N SER A 531 -17.36 22.93 -7.67
CA SER A 531 -16.94 22.97 -9.06
C SER A 531 -15.96 21.83 -9.43
N ILE A 532 -15.05 21.49 -8.54
CA ILE A 532 -14.08 20.39 -8.71
C ILE A 532 -14.78 19.03 -8.66
N TYR A 533 -15.61 18.80 -7.65
CA TYR A 533 -16.31 17.52 -7.49
C TYR A 533 -17.43 17.32 -8.52
N ASP A 534 -18.07 18.39 -9.01
CA ASP A 534 -19.03 18.34 -10.11
C ASP A 534 -18.35 17.85 -11.41
N LEU A 535 -17.20 18.42 -11.75
CA LEU A 535 -16.39 17.97 -12.87
C LEU A 535 -16.02 16.48 -12.75
N TYR A 536 -15.64 16.02 -11.55
CA TYR A 536 -15.39 14.60 -11.30
C TYR A 536 -16.64 13.73 -11.49
N TYR A 537 -17.72 14.02 -10.76
CA TYR A 537 -18.87 13.14 -10.68
C TYR A 537 -19.74 13.14 -11.93
N ASN A 538 -19.81 14.28 -12.64
CA ASN A 538 -20.76 14.49 -13.73
C ASN A 538 -20.13 14.53 -15.12
N LYS A 539 -18.80 14.70 -15.23
CA LYS A 539 -18.11 14.74 -16.54
C LYS A 539 -17.09 13.61 -16.67
N ILE A 540 -16.01 13.63 -15.88
CA ILE A 540 -14.88 12.70 -16.05
C ILE A 540 -15.24 11.28 -15.59
N GLY A 541 -15.81 11.15 -14.39
CA GLY A 541 -16.05 9.88 -13.73
C GLY A 541 -17.00 8.94 -14.47
N PRO A 542 -18.16 9.38 -14.97
CA PRO A 542 -19.08 8.51 -15.72
C PRO A 542 -18.46 7.93 -16.99
N GLU A 543 -17.74 8.75 -17.76
CA GLU A 543 -17.09 8.33 -19.00
C GLU A 543 -15.93 7.37 -18.71
N SER A 544 -15.07 7.72 -17.75
CA SER A 544 -13.94 6.87 -17.34
C SER A 544 -14.41 5.50 -16.84
N ARG A 545 -15.43 5.45 -15.97
CA ARG A 545 -15.98 4.18 -15.48
C ARG A 545 -16.55 3.30 -16.60
N GLY A 546 -17.13 3.91 -17.63
CA GLY A 546 -17.65 3.18 -18.78
C GLY A 546 -16.55 2.53 -19.62
N LEU A 547 -15.41 3.21 -19.79
CA LEU A 547 -14.23 2.69 -20.50
C LEU A 547 -13.47 1.67 -19.65
N GLU A 548 -13.27 1.94 -18.35
CA GLU A 548 -12.64 1.02 -17.41
C GLU A 548 -13.42 -0.30 -17.28
N GLY A 549 -14.75 -0.26 -17.25
CA GLY A 549 -15.56 -1.49 -17.25
C GLY A 549 -15.39 -2.32 -18.54
N GLN A 550 -15.12 -1.68 -19.67
CA GLN A 550 -14.79 -2.38 -20.91
C GLN A 550 -13.38 -2.99 -20.84
N ILE A 551 -12.40 -2.26 -20.29
CA ILE A 551 -11.05 -2.80 -20.03
C ILE A 551 -11.12 -4.01 -19.11
N ASP A 552 -11.86 -3.95 -18.00
CA ASP A 552 -11.99 -5.06 -17.05
C ASP A 552 -12.54 -6.32 -17.72
N SER A 553 -13.59 -6.19 -18.53
CA SER A 553 -14.12 -7.30 -19.33
C SER A 553 -13.10 -7.82 -20.34
N LEU A 554 -12.44 -6.92 -21.08
CA LEU A 554 -11.48 -7.30 -22.10
C LEU A 554 -10.24 -7.96 -21.51
N MET A 555 -9.77 -7.49 -20.34
CA MET A 555 -8.67 -8.08 -19.59
C MET A 555 -8.98 -9.50 -19.12
N ARG A 556 -10.23 -9.81 -18.74
CA ARG A 556 -10.66 -11.19 -18.46
C ARG A 556 -10.41 -12.10 -19.66
N ILE A 557 -10.79 -11.65 -20.86
CA ILE A 557 -10.63 -12.41 -22.10
C ILE A 557 -9.14 -12.49 -22.49
N TYR A 558 -8.41 -11.38 -22.37
CA TYR A 558 -6.99 -11.31 -22.68
C TYR A 558 -6.15 -12.21 -21.77
N MET A 559 -6.39 -12.18 -20.46
CA MET A 559 -5.73 -13.07 -19.50
C MET A 559 -5.99 -14.55 -19.81
N LYS A 560 -7.23 -14.90 -20.17
CA LYS A 560 -7.55 -16.26 -20.65
C LYS A 560 -6.77 -16.61 -21.91
N ALA A 561 -6.70 -15.71 -22.88
CA ALA A 561 -5.97 -15.89 -24.12
C ALA A 561 -4.46 -16.08 -23.88
N GLN A 562 -3.84 -15.27 -23.00
CA GLN A 562 -2.44 -15.41 -22.62
C GLN A 562 -2.14 -16.79 -22.01
N ARG A 563 -3.02 -17.31 -21.15
CA ARG A 563 -2.90 -18.66 -20.58
C ARG A 563 -3.09 -19.78 -21.62
N GLU A 564 -3.98 -19.59 -22.59
CA GLU A 564 -4.15 -20.54 -23.72
C GLU A 564 -2.95 -20.52 -24.68
N MET A 565 -2.34 -19.35 -24.90
CA MET A 565 -1.15 -19.17 -25.74
C MET A 565 0.11 -19.77 -25.10
N GLN A 566 0.23 -19.69 -23.77
CA GLN A 566 1.41 -20.12 -23.02
C GLN A 566 1.06 -21.16 -21.96
N PRO A 567 0.62 -22.38 -22.35
CA PRO A 567 0.15 -23.39 -21.39
C PRO A 567 1.24 -23.90 -20.45
N ASP A 568 2.51 -23.81 -20.85
CA ASP A 568 3.67 -24.22 -20.05
C ASP A 568 4.16 -23.11 -19.11
N LYS A 569 3.67 -21.86 -19.26
CA LYS A 569 4.02 -20.76 -18.37
C LYS A 569 3.23 -20.90 -17.07
N ARG A 570 3.93 -20.83 -15.93
CA ARG A 570 3.31 -20.81 -14.61
C ARG A 570 2.87 -19.39 -14.25
N PHE A 571 1.62 -19.06 -14.53
CA PHE A 571 1.02 -17.78 -14.17
C PHE A 571 0.70 -17.70 -12.68
N TYR A 572 1.00 -16.56 -12.05
CA TYR A 572 0.49 -16.20 -10.73
C TYR A 572 -0.55 -15.07 -10.86
N PRO A 573 -1.56 -14.99 -9.99
CA PRO A 573 -2.56 -13.95 -10.11
C PRO A 573 -2.01 -12.61 -9.60
N ASP A 574 -2.41 -11.50 -10.26
CA ASP A 574 -2.15 -10.16 -9.74
C ASP A 574 -2.61 -10.01 -8.29
N ALA A 575 -1.89 -9.20 -7.51
CA ALA A 575 -2.26 -8.89 -6.15
C ALA A 575 -3.62 -8.17 -6.08
N ASN A 576 -4.40 -8.48 -5.05
CA ASN A 576 -5.75 -7.95 -4.85
C ASN A 576 -6.13 -7.83 -3.37
N PHE A 577 -5.12 -7.55 -2.52
CA PHE A 577 -5.22 -7.43 -1.07
C PHE A 577 -5.77 -8.71 -0.40
N THR A 578 -5.23 -9.84 -0.82
CA THR A 578 -5.47 -11.17 -0.22
C THR A 578 -4.15 -11.74 0.25
N LEU A 579 -4.18 -12.70 1.18
CA LEU A 579 -2.96 -13.31 1.72
C LEU A 579 -2.21 -14.07 0.60
N ARG A 580 -0.92 -13.76 0.41
CA ARG A 580 -0.02 -14.36 -0.58
C ARG A 580 1.30 -14.79 0.05
N VAL A 581 1.93 -15.77 -0.58
CA VAL A 581 3.33 -16.13 -0.33
C VAL A 581 4.17 -15.74 -1.54
N THR A 582 5.29 -15.08 -1.30
CA THR A 582 6.37 -14.93 -2.29
C THR A 582 7.65 -15.50 -1.68
N TYR A 583 8.55 -16.03 -2.51
CA TYR A 583 9.77 -16.69 -2.04
C TYR A 583 10.95 -16.40 -2.95
N GLY A 584 12.13 -16.43 -2.37
CA GLY A 584 13.38 -16.02 -2.97
C GLY A 584 14.55 -16.41 -2.08
N LYS A 585 15.62 -15.65 -2.18
CA LYS A 585 16.81 -15.85 -1.36
C LYS A 585 17.48 -14.53 -1.02
N VAL A 586 18.27 -14.54 0.05
CA VAL A 586 19.11 -13.40 0.43
C VAL A 586 20.22 -13.22 -0.59
N GLU A 587 20.20 -12.13 -1.36
CA GLU A 587 21.20 -11.94 -2.42
C GLU A 587 21.47 -10.46 -2.76
N PRO A 588 22.71 -10.14 -3.17
CA PRO A 588 23.08 -8.79 -3.60
C PRO A 588 22.43 -8.43 -4.95
N TYR A 589 22.63 -7.19 -5.39
CA TYR A 589 22.30 -6.78 -6.76
C TYR A 589 23.24 -5.69 -7.27
N THR A 590 23.30 -5.54 -8.60
CA THR A 590 24.16 -4.58 -9.29
C THR A 590 23.28 -3.52 -9.97
N PRO A 591 23.08 -2.33 -9.37
CA PRO A 591 22.21 -1.30 -9.96
C PRO A 591 22.74 -0.73 -11.30
N ARG A 592 24.06 -0.74 -11.49
CA ARG A 592 24.77 -0.20 -12.66
C ARG A 592 26.19 -0.73 -12.72
N ASP A 593 26.84 -0.55 -13.87
CA ASP A 593 28.23 -0.98 -14.10
C ASP A 593 29.18 -0.58 -12.96
N ALA A 594 30.02 -1.53 -12.55
CA ALA A 594 31.00 -1.43 -11.47
C ALA A 594 30.48 -1.01 -10.07
N VAL A 595 29.17 -1.08 -9.84
CA VAL A 595 28.57 -0.81 -8.52
C VAL A 595 27.80 -2.03 -8.07
N ASP A 596 28.29 -2.70 -7.03
CA ASP A 596 27.62 -3.83 -6.38
C ASP A 596 27.12 -3.42 -5.01
N TYR A 597 25.85 -3.73 -4.73
CA TYR A 597 25.30 -3.58 -3.41
C TYR A 597 25.28 -4.91 -2.68
N HIS A 598 25.92 -4.92 -1.51
CA HIS A 598 25.89 -6.05 -0.59
C HIS A 598 24.47 -6.34 -0.09
N TYR A 599 24.23 -7.54 0.42
CA TYR A 599 22.90 -8.01 0.83
C TYR A 599 22.50 -7.65 2.26
N VAL A 600 23.42 -7.09 3.06
CA VAL A 600 23.25 -6.74 4.48
C VAL A 600 23.89 -5.39 4.73
N THR A 601 23.28 -4.60 5.62
CA THR A 601 23.83 -3.39 6.24
C THR A 601 24.04 -3.57 7.74
N THR A 602 24.86 -2.72 8.35
CA THR A 602 25.23 -2.81 9.77
C THR A 602 25.04 -1.50 10.51
N LEU A 603 25.06 -1.54 11.85
CA LEU A 603 24.93 -0.36 12.71
C LEU A 603 26.03 0.69 12.45
N GLU A 604 27.22 0.26 12.00
CA GLU A 604 28.26 1.15 11.48
C GLU A 604 27.72 2.13 10.42
N GLY A 605 26.89 1.66 9.49
CA GLY A 605 26.35 2.49 8.42
C GLY A 605 25.31 3.52 8.91
N ILE A 606 24.75 3.34 10.12
CA ILE A 606 23.98 4.39 10.80
C ILE A 606 24.93 5.51 11.24
N MET A 607 26.07 5.16 11.85
CA MET A 607 27.08 6.12 12.30
C MET A 607 27.73 6.85 11.12
N GLU A 608 27.98 6.16 10.00
CA GLU A 608 28.49 6.79 8.76
C GLU A 608 27.50 7.81 8.16
N LYS A 609 26.20 7.62 8.39
CA LYS A 609 25.14 8.51 7.91
C LYS A 609 24.76 9.61 8.90
N GLU A 610 25.28 9.60 10.13
CA GLU A 610 24.92 10.58 11.14
C GLU A 610 25.17 12.01 10.66
N ASP A 611 24.14 12.85 10.76
CA ASP A 611 24.26 14.28 10.58
C ASP A 611 23.31 15.00 11.57
N PRO A 612 23.85 15.62 12.65
CA PRO A 612 23.02 16.27 13.66
C PRO A 612 22.30 17.53 13.15
N GLU A 613 22.68 18.06 11.97
CA GLU A 613 21.99 19.19 11.33
C GLU A 613 20.78 18.75 10.51
N ILE A 614 20.64 17.44 10.23
CA ILE A 614 19.53 16.88 9.46
C ILE A 614 18.71 15.96 10.36
N TYR A 615 17.49 16.39 10.70
CA TYR A 615 16.59 15.65 11.59
C TYR A 615 16.51 14.13 11.29
N ASP A 616 16.36 13.77 10.01
CA ASP A 616 16.23 12.37 9.57
C ASP A 616 17.51 11.53 9.77
N TYR A 617 18.67 12.16 10.03
CA TYR A 617 19.98 11.53 10.26
C TYR A 617 20.55 11.81 11.66
N VAL A 618 19.74 12.38 12.56
CA VAL A 618 20.10 12.44 13.98
C VAL A 618 20.14 11.03 14.54
N VAL A 619 21.21 10.69 15.26
CA VAL A 619 21.36 9.41 15.94
C VAL A 619 21.22 9.61 17.44
N GLU A 620 20.33 8.85 18.07
CA GLU A 620 20.07 8.92 19.50
C GLU A 620 21.30 8.53 20.33
N GLU A 621 21.59 9.28 21.40
CA GLU A 621 22.78 9.07 22.24
C GLU A 621 22.85 7.65 22.82
N ARG A 622 21.70 7.06 23.17
CA ARG A 622 21.62 5.68 23.64
C ARG A 622 22.07 4.68 22.57
N LEU A 623 21.76 4.92 21.29
CA LEU A 623 22.17 4.05 20.20
C LEU A 623 23.69 4.18 19.94
N LYS A 624 24.24 5.40 20.06
CA LYS A 624 25.70 5.64 20.01
C LYS A 624 26.42 4.91 21.14
N GLU A 625 25.87 4.90 22.34
CA GLU A 625 26.43 4.17 23.48
C GLU A 625 26.52 2.66 23.18
N LEU A 626 25.43 2.05 22.70
CA LEU A 626 25.41 0.64 22.30
C LEU A 626 26.44 0.34 21.22
N TYR A 627 26.57 1.23 20.22
CA TYR A 627 27.56 1.10 19.15
C TYR A 627 29.00 1.17 19.70
N ASN A 628 29.32 2.19 20.49
CA ASN A 628 30.67 2.44 21.02
C ASN A 628 31.14 1.32 21.97
N THR A 629 30.22 0.79 22.78
CA THR A 629 30.50 -0.29 23.73
C THR A 629 30.41 -1.68 23.10
N ARG A 630 29.81 -1.78 21.90
CA ARG A 630 29.43 -3.04 21.25
C ARG A 630 28.57 -3.94 22.14
N ASP A 631 27.71 -3.36 22.97
CA ASP A 631 26.78 -4.11 23.83
C ASP A 631 25.58 -4.66 23.03
N TYR A 632 25.87 -5.55 22.08
CA TYR A 632 24.85 -6.19 21.24
C TYR A 632 24.32 -7.50 21.83
N GLY A 633 24.93 -8.00 22.91
CA GLY A 633 24.56 -9.26 23.56
C GLY A 633 24.47 -10.42 22.56
N ARG A 634 23.36 -11.15 22.60
CA ARG A 634 23.09 -12.30 21.72
C ARG A 634 22.59 -11.93 20.31
N TYR A 635 22.44 -10.64 20.03
CA TYR A 635 21.92 -10.16 18.74
C TYR A 635 23.05 -9.85 17.75
N GLY A 636 24.25 -9.57 18.26
CA GLY A 636 25.44 -9.29 17.46
C GLY A 636 25.95 -10.50 16.68
N ASN A 637 26.63 -10.23 15.57
CA ASN A 637 27.36 -11.24 14.82
C ASN A 637 28.62 -11.69 15.59
N GLU A 638 29.15 -12.87 15.23
CA GLU A 638 30.37 -13.42 15.83
C GLU A 638 31.59 -12.50 15.67
N ASP A 639 31.63 -11.66 14.63
CA ASP A 639 32.69 -10.68 14.37
C ASP A 639 32.53 -9.36 15.16
N GLY A 640 31.50 -9.27 16.00
CA GLY A 640 31.20 -8.10 16.83
C GLY A 640 30.53 -6.95 16.07
N THR A 641 30.00 -7.19 14.87
CA THR A 641 29.13 -6.25 14.15
C THR A 641 27.64 -6.49 14.48
N MET A 642 26.79 -5.52 14.18
CA MET A 642 25.33 -5.65 14.31
C MET A 642 24.66 -5.40 12.96
N ASN A 643 24.04 -6.42 12.38
CA ASN A 643 23.22 -6.25 11.18
C ASN A 643 22.00 -5.38 11.48
N VAL A 644 21.59 -4.56 10.52
CA VAL A 644 20.41 -3.68 10.64
C VAL A 644 19.35 -4.09 9.64
N CYS A 645 19.66 -4.10 8.35
CA CYS A 645 18.76 -4.54 7.30
C CYS A 645 19.44 -5.56 6.39
N PHE A 646 18.61 -6.29 5.65
CA PHE A 646 19.06 -7.14 4.54
C PHE A 646 18.08 -7.07 3.36
N ILE A 647 18.53 -7.54 2.20
CA ILE A 647 17.74 -7.62 0.98
C ILE A 647 17.63 -9.06 0.47
N ALA A 648 16.50 -9.37 -0.16
CA ALA A 648 16.24 -10.65 -0.79
C ALA A 648 15.40 -10.49 -2.06
N SER A 649 15.34 -11.54 -2.89
CA SER A 649 14.64 -11.55 -4.18
C SER A 649 13.14 -11.82 -4.11
N ASN A 650 12.50 -11.63 -2.94
CA ASN A 650 11.07 -11.88 -2.82
C ASN A 650 10.28 -10.78 -3.57
N HIS A 651 9.27 -11.16 -4.33
CA HIS A 651 8.40 -10.23 -5.05
C HIS A 651 7.32 -9.65 -4.12
N THR A 652 7.59 -8.46 -3.60
CA THR A 652 6.65 -7.72 -2.74
C THR A 652 6.04 -6.50 -3.45
N SER A 653 4.95 -6.00 -2.90
CA SER A 653 4.31 -4.73 -3.27
C SER A 653 3.73 -4.03 -2.02
N GLY A 654 3.18 -2.83 -2.17
CA GLY A 654 2.45 -2.15 -1.11
C GLY A 654 1.42 -3.08 -0.45
N GLY A 655 1.25 -3.01 0.87
CA GLY A 655 0.49 -3.99 1.65
C GLY A 655 1.34 -5.11 2.27
N ASN A 656 2.52 -5.42 1.72
CA ASN A 656 3.51 -6.27 2.40
C ASN A 656 4.32 -5.55 3.48
N SER A 657 4.09 -4.26 3.72
CA SER A 657 4.67 -3.57 4.86
C SER A 657 4.28 -4.29 6.16
N GLY A 658 5.28 -4.64 6.96
CA GLY A 658 5.14 -5.40 8.19
C GLY A 658 4.82 -6.86 7.93
N SER A 659 5.22 -7.42 6.79
CA SER A 659 5.13 -8.88 6.59
C SER A 659 6.34 -9.56 7.20
N PRO A 660 6.17 -10.75 7.79
CA PRO A 660 7.31 -11.53 8.25
C PRO A 660 8.09 -12.06 7.05
N VAL A 661 9.41 -11.99 7.18
CA VAL A 661 10.35 -12.72 6.34
C VAL A 661 10.79 -13.95 7.11
N LEU A 662 10.49 -15.11 6.55
CA LEU A 662 10.66 -16.42 7.18
C LEU A 662 11.78 -17.20 6.49
N ASN A 663 12.58 -17.92 7.26
CA ASN A 663 13.62 -18.80 6.73
C ASN A 663 13.07 -20.16 6.28
N ALA A 664 13.97 -21.04 5.82
CA ALA A 664 13.65 -22.40 5.38
C ALA A 664 12.83 -23.26 6.38
N ASP A 665 12.92 -22.98 7.68
CA ASP A 665 12.21 -23.73 8.73
C ASP A 665 10.91 -23.02 9.18
N GLY A 666 10.54 -21.90 8.54
CA GLY A 666 9.37 -21.11 8.93
C GLY A 666 9.58 -20.23 10.17
N HIS A 667 10.83 -19.93 10.53
CA HIS A 667 11.16 -19.03 11.63
C HIS A 667 11.35 -17.58 11.16
N LEU A 668 10.90 -16.62 11.96
CA LEU A 668 11.04 -15.19 11.70
C LEU A 668 12.51 -14.78 11.73
N ILE A 669 12.97 -14.19 10.64
CA ILE A 669 14.33 -13.64 10.47
C ILE A 669 14.33 -12.14 10.18
N GLY A 670 13.18 -11.56 9.84
CA GLY A 670 13.07 -10.12 9.65
C GLY A 670 11.68 -9.63 9.30
N LEU A 671 11.54 -8.31 9.21
CA LEU A 671 10.30 -7.60 8.88
C LEU A 671 10.44 -6.89 7.54
N ASN A 672 9.64 -7.28 6.55
CA ASN A 672 9.63 -6.59 5.25
C ASN A 672 9.06 -5.18 5.43
N PHE A 673 9.73 -4.16 4.89
CA PHE A 673 9.25 -2.78 5.03
C PHE A 673 9.36 -1.92 3.79
N ASP A 674 10.17 -2.31 2.80
CA ASP A 674 10.36 -1.49 1.60
C ASP A 674 10.81 -2.34 0.40
N ARG A 675 10.97 -1.70 -0.76
CA ARG A 675 11.65 -2.23 -1.94
C ARG A 675 12.82 -1.32 -2.30
N ASN A 676 13.80 -1.87 -2.99
CA ASN A 676 14.87 -1.04 -3.56
C ASN A 676 14.37 -0.23 -4.76
N TRP A 677 15.14 0.78 -5.13
CA TRP A 677 14.70 1.82 -6.07
C TRP A 677 14.45 1.25 -7.47
N GLU A 678 15.37 0.40 -7.92
CA GLU A 678 15.24 -0.34 -9.17
C GLU A 678 14.00 -1.26 -9.19
N GLY A 679 13.53 -1.74 -8.04
CA GLY A 679 12.38 -2.62 -7.91
C GLY A 679 11.03 -1.94 -7.76
N THR A 680 10.97 -0.60 -7.77
CA THR A 680 9.70 0.15 -7.64
C THR A 680 8.71 -0.09 -8.79
N MET A 681 9.20 -0.54 -9.94
CA MET A 681 8.42 -0.92 -11.11
C MET A 681 7.76 -2.31 -11.04
N SER A 682 8.07 -3.08 -9.98
CA SER A 682 7.64 -4.49 -9.86
C SER A 682 6.13 -4.69 -9.89
N ASP A 683 5.32 -3.66 -9.67
CA ASP A 683 3.85 -3.78 -9.80
C ASP A 683 3.41 -3.93 -11.28
N LEU A 684 4.23 -3.50 -12.24
CA LEU A 684 3.97 -3.55 -13.69
C LEU A 684 4.89 -4.54 -14.44
N MET A 685 6.10 -4.71 -13.93
CA MET A 685 7.12 -5.59 -14.50
C MET A 685 8.19 -5.89 -13.45
N TYR A 686 8.29 -7.16 -13.05
CA TYR A 686 9.36 -7.64 -12.19
C TYR A 686 10.67 -7.87 -12.96
N ASP A 687 11.80 -7.46 -12.37
CA ASP A 687 13.16 -7.72 -12.85
C ASP A 687 13.92 -8.56 -11.83
N PRO A 688 14.21 -9.85 -12.09
CA PRO A 688 14.90 -10.71 -11.13
C PRO A 688 16.33 -10.24 -10.82
N ASP A 689 16.98 -9.52 -11.74
CA ASP A 689 18.36 -9.09 -11.55
C ASP A 689 18.47 -7.89 -10.59
N GLN A 690 17.41 -7.09 -10.47
CA GLN A 690 17.44 -5.85 -9.71
C GLN A 690 16.37 -5.74 -8.62
N CYS A 691 15.20 -6.38 -8.74
CA CYS A 691 14.14 -6.26 -7.76
C CYS A 691 14.52 -6.93 -6.45
N ARG A 692 14.50 -6.15 -5.36
CA ARG A 692 14.77 -6.65 -4.02
C ARG A 692 13.78 -6.07 -3.03
N ASN A 693 13.28 -6.93 -2.15
CA ASN A 693 12.58 -6.48 -0.96
C ASN A 693 13.60 -6.12 0.13
N ILE A 694 13.35 -5.04 0.87
CA ILE A 694 14.20 -4.56 1.97
C ILE A 694 13.56 -4.99 3.29
N THR A 695 14.37 -5.62 4.13
CA THR A 695 13.93 -6.28 5.35
C THR A 695 14.73 -5.78 6.54
N LEU A 696 14.06 -5.46 7.64
CA LEU A 696 14.69 -5.22 8.93
C LEU A 696 15.12 -6.56 9.53
N ASP A 697 16.39 -6.71 9.89
CA ASP A 697 16.88 -7.91 10.57
C ASP A 697 16.23 -8.03 11.96
N ILE A 698 15.61 -9.18 12.24
CA ILE A 698 14.88 -9.37 13.51
C ILE A 698 15.79 -9.20 14.73
N ARG A 699 17.10 -9.44 14.59
CA ARG A 699 18.06 -9.26 15.68
C ARG A 699 18.23 -7.78 16.03
N TYR A 700 18.17 -6.88 15.05
CA TYR A 700 18.19 -5.43 15.32
C TYR A 700 16.91 -4.98 16.00
N CYS A 701 15.75 -5.47 15.55
CA CYS A 701 14.47 -5.25 16.23
C CYS A 701 14.55 -5.63 17.73
N LEU A 702 15.01 -6.85 18.02
CA LEU A 702 15.15 -7.33 19.40
C LEU A 702 16.22 -6.58 20.19
N LEU A 703 17.33 -6.18 19.57
CA LEU A 703 18.33 -5.31 20.20
C LEU A 703 17.70 -3.98 20.64
N ILE A 704 16.88 -3.37 19.79
CA ILE A 704 16.22 -2.11 20.12
C ILE A 704 15.20 -2.30 21.25
N ILE A 705 14.41 -3.37 21.24
CA ILE A 705 13.46 -3.67 22.33
C ILE A 705 14.20 -3.92 23.66
N ASP A 706 15.21 -4.79 23.65
CA ASP A 706 15.91 -5.24 24.86
C ASP A 706 16.90 -4.17 25.36
N LYS A 707 17.91 -3.84 24.55
CA LYS A 707 19.08 -3.06 24.97
C LYS A 707 18.87 -1.55 24.86
N TYR A 708 18.19 -1.08 23.82
CA TYR A 708 17.94 0.35 23.64
C TYR A 708 16.83 0.83 24.57
N ALA A 709 15.67 0.17 24.53
CA ALA A 709 14.48 0.57 25.27
C ALA A 709 14.40 0.03 26.70
N GLY A 710 15.14 -1.02 27.03
CA GLY A 710 15.04 -1.68 28.34
C GLY A 710 13.76 -2.49 28.52
N ALA A 711 13.05 -2.82 27.42
CA ALA A 711 11.78 -3.54 27.43
C ALA A 711 11.98 -5.07 27.25
N GLY A 712 12.99 -5.63 27.93
CA GLY A 712 13.36 -7.05 27.84
C GLY A 712 12.22 -8.01 28.19
N HIS A 713 11.24 -7.59 28.99
CA HIS A 713 10.04 -8.38 29.30
C HIS A 713 9.23 -8.76 28.06
N LEU A 714 9.25 -7.94 27.00
CA LEU A 714 8.61 -8.26 25.73
C LEU A 714 9.37 -9.36 24.98
N VAL A 715 10.71 -9.37 25.07
CA VAL A 715 11.55 -10.41 24.46
C VAL A 715 11.40 -11.74 25.21
N ASP A 716 11.22 -11.70 26.53
CA ASP A 716 10.94 -12.88 27.36
C ASP A 716 9.58 -13.53 27.03
N GLU A 717 8.63 -12.75 26.52
CA GLU A 717 7.32 -13.22 26.04
C GLU A 717 7.41 -13.95 24.69
N MET A 718 8.47 -13.73 23.92
CA MET A 718 8.64 -14.29 22.58
C MET A 718 9.29 -15.68 22.62
N THR A 719 9.00 -16.50 21.61
CA THR A 719 9.69 -17.80 21.43
C THR A 719 10.90 -17.64 20.52
N ILE A 720 12.09 -17.79 21.10
CA ILE A 720 13.37 -17.50 20.42
C ILE A 720 14.23 -18.76 20.31
N ILE A 721 14.85 -18.94 19.15
CA ILE A 721 15.83 -20.00 18.86
C ILE A 721 17.17 -19.41 18.43
N GLU A 722 18.25 -20.10 18.78
CA GLU A 722 19.65 -19.71 18.51
C GLU A 722 20.33 -20.64 17.51
#